data_AF-A0A661NXM4-F1
#
_entry.id   AF-A0A661NXM4-F1
#
_cell.length_a   1.000
_cell.length_b   1.000
_cell.length_c   1.000
_cell.angle_alpha   90.00
_cell.angle_beta   90.00
_cell.angle_gamma   90.00
#
_symmetry.space_group_name_H-M   'P 1'
#
loop_
_entity.id
_entity.type
_entity.pdbx_description
1 polymer ?
#
loop_
_entity_poly.entity_id
_entity_poly.type
_entity_poly.pdbx_seq_one_letter_code
_entity_poly.pdbx_strand_id
1 'polypeptide(L)'
;MKYPVIILALLGVLCPPAAAQICQNATVINCGDSISANNSSGSNQAGSWPCLGDYSYNGPEAVYLLSLPDGAQVDITLQPDNGFFAWDAALVVLPALDGDCYPATARGCSDANLNGGAEQLAGVLPAGDYYLVVDGYTDLFTSGQGDFQLTVTCTPCSSCNDADGDGYFGFSPADCPCGTDCNDSDPLRHPGAREDCGNTVDEDCDGQAVDPCPGCTSNLTISCGEANSTSTDSGTSLLDDYCGSGYDLWDGKEYIFAITPPSDTTVAVTIGDMGGQQLDAFVLDAFADDSTCNQGRCLDMSAYTTGTQQLAFYARADHTYFVAVDGRNGDGGSFTYSFTCQAEQCPAGDTLTCGGTVTGDTSADSNHLSAYQGLPWSLLGADHGYTIQTTEPAQITLVLNVTAGGTPPDLALVVLADDGQGSCGPTDAIAISDYTQDDSENPPEQLTFTAQPNTTYHVVVDGLRQEDAGSYTLRADCVIDCPDGLSDCGGSCVDLQTDLLNCGSCGNACSFANAAASCVDGACVMGACSEGFADCNGDDGDGCESPLGTVENCAACGDTCSFANAAAACVDAACQMDACHDGWDDCNNDSSDGCEADLSSDQTCGDCATTCSAPQFCYQGACTEQCPGGLEHCGNDCVDTSSDNANCGSCGHVCTGANADMTCQDGSCVIASCQGRFADCNGDAGDGCETELGTVQNCSACGDACSFANARAACDNGTCVLDRCDSGYGDCNSSSSDGCESPLNTDSNCGSCGNACPSGQRCLSGQCSDYCPDNDGDGYADQSCGGGDCDDGNGSIHPDAPEVCGDGIDQDCDGSDEACPCQDGDGDGHPDAACGGDDCDDTNGYINPDMEDICGDGIDQDCDGQTDNCNCPDADGDGHRAADCGGDDCNDGAAGIHPGRVDACGDGIDQDCDGQDTVCPPEASGCGCSSHPVGALSAWPLLMLLALAWRRRRG
;
A
#
# COMPACT_ATOMS: atom_id res chain seq x y z
N MET A 1 18.04 -25.52 15.67
CA MET A 1 17.47 -26.47 16.68
C MET A 1 16.02 -26.08 16.89
N LYS A 2 15.11 -27.06 17.00
CA LYS A 2 13.68 -26.94 17.36
C LYS A 2 12.75 -26.15 16.40
N TYR A 3 11.67 -26.83 16.05
CA TYR A 3 10.43 -26.40 15.36
C TYR A 3 9.43 -25.75 16.36
N PRO A 4 8.28 -25.17 15.95
CA PRO A 4 7.65 -25.23 14.62
C PRO A 4 7.23 -23.90 13.97
N VAL A 5 6.82 -24.01 12.70
CA VAL A 5 6.06 -23.04 11.91
C VAL A 5 4.57 -23.14 12.25
N ILE A 6 3.85 -22.01 12.27
CA ILE A 6 2.40 -21.93 12.13
C ILE A 6 2.09 -20.93 10.99
N ILE A 7 1.06 -21.24 10.22
CA ILE A 7 0.64 -20.53 8.99
C ILE A 7 -0.55 -19.62 9.31
N LEU A 8 -0.54 -18.43 8.72
CA LEU A 8 -1.63 -17.55 8.23
C LEU A 8 -0.98 -16.14 8.14
N ALA A 9 -1.32 -15.19 7.29
CA ALA A 9 -2.03 -15.08 6.03
C ALA A 9 -1.84 -13.59 5.65
N LEU A 10 -1.65 -13.23 4.37
CA LEU A 10 -1.65 -11.80 4.03
C LEU A 10 -3.07 -11.26 4.14
N LEU A 11 -3.26 -10.24 4.99
CA LEU A 11 -4.32 -9.25 4.82
C LEU A 11 -3.77 -8.12 3.95
N GLY A 12 -4.60 -7.61 3.05
CA GLY A 12 -4.23 -6.55 2.13
C GLY A 12 -4.06 -5.20 2.83
N VAL A 13 -3.20 -4.35 2.29
CA VAL A 13 -3.09 -2.95 2.72
C VAL A 13 -4.32 -2.20 2.21
N LEU A 14 -5.29 -2.02 3.09
CA LEU A 14 -6.29 -0.96 2.96
C LEU A 14 -5.59 0.41 3.15
N CYS A 15 -6.12 1.44 2.50
CA CYS A 15 -5.73 2.82 2.79
C CYS A 15 -6.03 3.13 4.26
N PRO A 16 -5.07 3.59 5.08
CA PRO A 16 -5.31 3.79 6.50
C PRO A 16 -6.28 4.96 6.72
N PRO A 17 -7.41 4.76 7.43
CA PRO A 17 -8.16 5.89 7.99
C PRO A 17 -7.30 6.64 9.01
N ALA A 18 -7.67 7.89 9.29
CA ALA A 18 -6.92 8.79 10.16
C ALA A 18 -6.54 8.16 11.53
N ALA A 19 -5.37 8.56 12.02
CA ALA A 19 -4.71 7.95 13.18
C ALA A 19 -5.59 7.82 14.44
N ALA A 20 -5.60 6.61 15.03
CA ALA A 20 -5.22 6.35 16.43
C ALA A 20 -5.26 4.83 16.74
N GLN A 21 -4.15 4.22 17.18
CA GLN A 21 -4.07 2.78 17.52
C GLN A 21 -4.33 2.54 19.01
N ILE A 22 -5.58 2.66 19.46
CA ILE A 22 -5.88 2.84 20.90
C ILE A 22 -6.08 1.54 21.68
N CYS A 23 -6.43 0.43 21.02
CA CYS A 23 -6.91 -0.77 21.71
C CYS A 23 -5.89 -1.92 21.80
N GLN A 24 -4.60 -1.62 21.63
CA GLN A 24 -3.54 -2.63 21.74
C GLN A 24 -3.43 -3.16 23.19
N ASN A 25 -3.39 -4.49 23.34
CA ASN A 25 -3.38 -5.23 24.62
C ASN A 25 -4.71 -5.23 25.41
N ALA A 26 -5.86 -5.06 24.74
CA ALA A 26 -7.18 -5.21 25.36
C ALA A 26 -7.36 -6.55 26.12
N THR A 27 -8.01 -6.50 27.28
CA THR A 27 -8.32 -7.69 28.09
C THR A 27 -9.66 -8.30 27.68
N VAL A 28 -9.68 -9.59 27.31
CA VAL A 28 -10.94 -10.27 26.91
C VAL A 28 -11.94 -10.30 28.07
N ILE A 29 -13.17 -9.88 27.81
CA ILE A 29 -14.33 -9.94 28.72
C ILE A 29 -15.50 -10.62 28.01
N ASN A 30 -16.27 -11.45 28.73
CA ASN A 30 -17.34 -12.25 28.16
C ASN A 30 -18.71 -11.80 28.68
N CYS A 31 -19.75 -12.13 27.92
CA CYS A 31 -21.14 -11.98 28.36
C CYS A 31 -21.42 -12.73 29.66
N GLY A 32 -21.85 -12.00 30.69
CA GLY A 32 -22.10 -12.51 32.04
C GLY A 32 -20.95 -12.28 33.03
N ASP A 33 -19.81 -11.75 32.60
CA ASP A 33 -18.69 -11.44 33.49
C ASP A 33 -18.96 -10.20 34.35
N SER A 34 -18.39 -10.22 35.56
CA SER A 34 -18.36 -9.10 36.51
C SER A 34 -16.98 -9.09 37.13
N ILE A 35 -16.16 -8.10 36.76
CA ILE A 35 -14.72 -8.04 37.04
C ILE A 35 -14.36 -6.82 37.87
N SER A 36 -13.40 -7.00 38.77
CA SER A 36 -12.76 -5.91 39.51
C SER A 36 -11.44 -5.55 38.82
N ALA A 37 -11.24 -4.28 38.47
CA ALA A 37 -10.07 -3.81 37.75
C ALA A 37 -9.68 -2.37 38.16
N ASN A 38 -8.64 -1.82 37.53
CA ASN A 38 -8.09 -0.50 37.81
C ASN A 38 -7.41 0.02 36.53
N ASN A 39 -7.58 1.31 36.21
CA ASN A 39 -7.00 1.93 35.02
C ASN A 39 -5.60 2.55 35.22
N SER A 40 -5.07 2.62 36.45
CA SER A 40 -3.80 3.31 36.79
C SER A 40 -2.53 2.75 36.12
N SER A 41 -2.61 1.63 35.41
CA SER A 41 -1.51 1.07 34.60
C SER A 41 -1.67 1.30 33.09
N GLY A 42 -2.75 1.95 32.66
CA GLY A 42 -2.90 2.40 31.28
C GLY A 42 -1.94 3.55 30.95
N SER A 43 -1.63 3.68 29.67
CA SER A 43 -1.34 4.98 29.05
C SER A 43 -2.63 5.78 28.92
N ASN A 44 -2.53 7.08 28.65
CA ASN A 44 -3.58 7.85 27.96
C ASN A 44 -3.23 7.82 26.47
N GLN A 45 -4.18 7.39 25.64
CA GLN A 45 -4.08 7.35 24.19
C GLN A 45 -5.23 8.15 23.51
N ALA A 46 -6.35 8.42 24.21
CA ALA A 46 -7.51 9.16 23.71
C ALA A 46 -7.86 10.37 24.60
N GLY A 47 -7.40 11.58 24.27
CA GLY A 47 -7.72 12.78 25.05
C GLY A 47 -9.17 13.32 24.94
N SER A 48 -9.99 12.74 24.04
CA SER A 48 -11.40 13.10 23.87
C SER A 48 -12.20 12.03 23.11
N TRP A 49 -13.51 12.00 23.37
CA TRP A 49 -14.45 11.07 22.74
C TRP A 49 -15.62 11.86 22.10
N PRO A 50 -15.98 11.62 20.82
CA PRO A 50 -16.99 12.44 20.11
C PRO A 50 -18.36 12.52 20.80
N CYS A 51 -18.69 11.46 21.53
CA CYS A 51 -19.93 11.26 22.28
C CYS A 51 -19.98 11.96 23.65
N LEU A 52 -18.86 12.39 24.22
CA LEU A 52 -18.77 12.95 25.59
C LEU A 52 -18.65 14.49 25.63
N GLY A 53 -18.62 15.16 24.47
CA GLY A 53 -18.55 16.62 24.35
C GLY A 53 -17.16 17.20 24.64
N ASP A 54 -17.07 18.53 24.80
CA ASP A 54 -15.82 19.30 25.01
C ASP A 54 -15.09 19.02 26.35
N TYR A 55 -15.43 17.95 27.07
CA TYR A 55 -14.75 17.56 28.30
C TYR A 55 -13.51 16.73 27.98
N SER A 56 -12.35 17.14 28.49
CA SER A 56 -11.08 16.43 28.27
C SER A 56 -10.97 15.25 29.26
N TYR A 57 -11.24 14.05 28.78
CA TYR A 57 -10.90 12.81 29.48
C TYR A 57 -9.46 12.50 29.08
N ASN A 58 -8.51 12.88 29.93
CA ASN A 58 -7.07 12.65 29.70
C ASN A 58 -6.50 11.66 30.73
N GLY A 59 -7.33 10.80 31.28
CA GLY A 59 -6.91 9.76 32.22
C GLY A 59 -6.25 8.58 31.51
N PRO A 60 -5.60 7.68 32.25
CA PRO A 60 -5.24 6.37 31.72
C PRO A 60 -6.46 5.55 31.33
N GLU A 61 -6.44 4.89 30.16
CA GLU A 61 -7.55 4.00 29.77
C GLU A 61 -7.33 2.55 30.23
N ALA A 62 -8.43 1.86 30.52
CA ALA A 62 -8.49 0.40 30.61
C ALA A 62 -9.37 -0.17 29.49
N VAL A 63 -8.77 -0.96 28.60
CA VAL A 63 -9.44 -1.48 27.39
C VAL A 63 -9.77 -2.97 27.54
N TYR A 64 -11.00 -3.33 27.18
CA TYR A 64 -11.49 -4.71 27.15
C TYR A 64 -12.02 -5.08 25.77
N LEU A 65 -11.94 -6.36 25.40
CA LEU A 65 -12.48 -6.90 24.14
C LEU A 65 -13.66 -7.83 24.42
N LEU A 66 -14.82 -7.54 23.83
CA LEU A 66 -16.07 -8.28 23.93
C LEU A 66 -16.49 -8.81 22.54
N SER A 67 -16.57 -10.13 22.40
CA SER A 67 -17.00 -10.79 21.16
C SER A 67 -18.48 -11.18 21.18
N LEU A 68 -19.24 -10.76 20.17
CA LEU A 68 -20.67 -11.05 20.00
C LEU A 68 -20.92 -11.74 18.63
N PRO A 69 -20.78 -13.07 18.51
CA PRO A 69 -20.84 -13.76 17.21
C PRO A 69 -22.21 -13.70 16.53
N ASP A 70 -23.30 -13.62 17.31
CA ASP A 70 -24.68 -13.57 16.81
C ASP A 70 -25.35 -12.18 17.00
N GLY A 71 -24.60 -11.19 17.50
CA GLY A 71 -25.14 -9.95 18.06
C GLY A 71 -25.89 -10.17 19.39
N ALA A 72 -26.07 -9.09 20.16
CA ALA A 72 -26.81 -9.13 21.42
C ALA A 72 -27.40 -7.77 21.83
N GLN A 73 -28.52 -7.82 22.56
CA GLN A 73 -28.86 -6.75 23.49
C GLN A 73 -27.86 -6.81 24.65
N VAL A 74 -27.02 -5.79 24.81
CA VAL A 74 -26.07 -5.67 25.91
C VAL A 74 -26.55 -4.68 26.96
N ASP A 75 -26.20 -4.99 28.21
CA ASP A 75 -26.35 -4.16 29.40
C ASP A 75 -25.00 -4.19 30.11
N ILE A 76 -24.27 -3.07 30.06
CA ILE A 76 -22.93 -2.90 30.60
C ILE A 76 -22.99 -1.89 31.74
N THR A 77 -22.49 -2.25 32.91
CA THR A 77 -22.44 -1.39 34.09
C THR A 77 -21.01 -1.24 34.57
N LEU A 78 -20.50 -0.01 34.59
CA LEU A 78 -19.24 0.38 35.21
C LEU A 78 -19.55 1.03 36.56
N GLN A 79 -19.04 0.46 37.64
CA GLN A 79 -19.20 0.96 39.01
C GLN A 79 -17.81 1.29 39.57
N PRO A 80 -17.42 2.57 39.59
CA PRO A 80 -16.26 3.06 40.35
C PRO A 80 -16.35 2.65 41.83
N ASP A 81 -15.23 2.24 42.42
CA ASP A 81 -15.19 1.88 43.83
C ASP A 81 -15.18 3.12 44.74
N ASN A 82 -15.92 3.01 45.85
CA ASN A 82 -16.52 4.15 46.54
C ASN A 82 -15.52 5.15 47.17
N GLY A 83 -15.36 6.31 46.54
CA GLY A 83 -14.81 7.52 47.16
C GLY A 83 -15.53 8.78 46.66
N PHE A 84 -16.31 9.45 47.52
CA PHE A 84 -16.98 10.72 47.19
C PHE A 84 -15.96 11.73 46.62
N PHE A 85 -16.13 12.12 45.35
CA PHE A 85 -15.24 13.01 44.57
C PHE A 85 -13.81 12.49 44.30
N ALA A 86 -13.54 11.18 44.39
CA ALA A 86 -12.16 10.66 44.27
C ALA A 86 -11.67 10.54 42.82
N TRP A 87 -12.50 10.01 41.94
CA TRP A 87 -12.29 9.89 40.50
C TRP A 87 -13.65 9.64 39.83
N ASP A 88 -13.78 10.03 38.57
CA ASP A 88 -14.98 9.87 37.75
C ASP A 88 -14.51 9.29 36.41
N ALA A 89 -15.28 8.38 35.81
CA ALA A 89 -14.82 7.64 34.65
C ALA A 89 -15.97 7.34 33.69
N ALA A 90 -15.74 7.60 32.41
CA ALA A 90 -16.66 7.26 31.34
C ALA A 90 -16.43 5.82 30.86
N LEU A 91 -17.52 5.16 30.47
CA LEU A 91 -17.50 3.92 29.71
C LEU A 91 -17.79 4.24 28.25
N VAL A 92 -16.95 3.78 27.33
CA VAL A 92 -17.07 3.97 25.88
C VAL A 92 -17.10 2.61 25.18
N VAL A 93 -17.96 2.47 24.16
CA VAL A 93 -18.08 1.25 23.34
C VAL A 93 -17.71 1.56 21.89
N LEU A 94 -16.69 0.89 21.38
CA LEU A 94 -16.17 1.01 20.03
C LEU A 94 -16.37 -0.32 19.26
N PRO A 95 -16.72 -0.30 17.96
CA PRO A 95 -16.60 -1.50 17.12
C PRO A 95 -15.12 -1.77 16.83
N ALA A 96 -14.73 -3.04 16.79
CA ALA A 96 -13.44 -3.44 16.25
C ALA A 96 -13.49 -3.37 14.71
N LEU A 97 -12.58 -2.63 14.09
CA LEU A 97 -12.44 -2.52 12.64
C LEU A 97 -11.01 -2.96 12.28
N ASP A 98 -10.89 -3.94 11.39
CA ASP A 98 -9.62 -4.58 10.99
C ASP A 98 -8.73 -5.08 12.16
N GLY A 99 -9.34 -5.32 13.33
CA GLY A 99 -8.66 -5.77 14.54
C GLY A 99 -8.11 -4.66 15.45
N ASP A 100 -8.40 -3.39 15.16
CA ASP A 100 -8.08 -2.24 16.02
C ASP A 100 -9.35 -1.40 16.32
N CYS A 101 -9.20 -0.28 17.03
CA CYS A 101 -10.31 0.60 17.40
C CYS A 101 -10.03 2.06 17.06
N TYR A 102 -11.08 2.78 16.67
CA TYR A 102 -10.99 4.16 16.22
C TYR A 102 -11.94 5.03 17.08
N PRO A 103 -11.47 6.05 17.82
CA PRO A 103 -12.34 6.88 18.67
C PRO A 103 -13.50 7.56 17.94
N ALA A 104 -13.30 7.87 16.66
CA ALA A 104 -14.32 8.45 15.79
C ALA A 104 -15.53 7.52 15.55
N THR A 105 -15.41 6.21 15.78
CA THR A 105 -16.47 5.21 15.49
C THR A 105 -17.27 4.78 16.72
N ALA A 106 -17.11 5.49 17.85
CA ALA A 106 -17.80 5.20 19.11
C ALA A 106 -19.32 5.05 18.93
N ARG A 107 -19.85 3.89 19.34
CA ARG A 107 -21.26 3.50 19.20
C ARG A 107 -22.12 3.94 20.38
N GLY A 108 -21.53 4.14 21.54
CA GLY A 108 -22.22 4.58 22.74
C GLY A 108 -21.24 4.87 23.87
N CYS A 109 -21.57 5.88 24.68
CA CYS A 109 -20.75 6.34 25.80
C CYS A 109 -21.66 6.65 26.99
N SER A 110 -21.19 6.38 28.21
CA SER A 110 -21.97 6.61 29.42
C SER A 110 -22.18 8.09 29.71
N ASP A 111 -22.96 8.44 30.75
CA ASP A 111 -23.44 9.80 30.87
C ASP A 111 -22.35 10.75 31.43
N ALA A 112 -22.26 11.96 30.88
CA ALA A 112 -21.20 12.91 31.22
C ALA A 112 -21.47 13.68 32.53
N ASN A 113 -22.37 13.22 33.40
CA ASN A 113 -22.63 13.89 34.67
C ASN A 113 -21.51 13.54 35.66
N LEU A 114 -20.46 14.38 35.75
CA LEU A 114 -19.30 14.22 36.65
C LEU A 114 -19.70 14.06 38.14
N ASN A 115 -20.10 12.86 38.55
CA ASN A 115 -20.85 12.62 39.79
C ASN A 115 -20.28 11.48 40.65
N GLY A 116 -19.32 10.71 40.14
CA GLY A 116 -18.75 9.53 40.78
C GLY A 116 -19.76 8.39 40.90
N GLY A 117 -20.68 8.32 39.94
CA GLY A 117 -21.86 7.46 39.93
C GLY A 117 -21.57 6.06 39.42
N ALA A 118 -22.64 5.28 39.19
CA ALA A 118 -22.55 4.06 38.42
C ALA A 118 -22.93 4.39 36.98
N GLU A 119 -22.03 4.11 36.06
CA GLU A 119 -22.21 4.32 34.63
C GLU A 119 -22.89 3.09 34.02
N GLN A 120 -23.90 3.30 33.18
CA GLN A 120 -24.61 2.23 32.50
C GLN A 120 -24.78 2.54 31.01
N LEU A 121 -24.43 1.57 30.18
CA LEU A 121 -24.72 1.55 28.75
C LEU A 121 -25.57 0.35 28.41
N ALA A 122 -26.69 0.57 27.72
CA ALA A 122 -27.59 -0.47 27.26
C ALA A 122 -27.97 -0.22 25.80
N GLY A 123 -27.95 -1.27 24.97
CA GLY A 123 -28.27 -1.15 23.55
C GLY A 123 -28.12 -2.47 22.80
N VAL A 124 -28.55 -2.49 21.54
CA VAL A 124 -28.30 -3.62 20.63
C VAL A 124 -26.96 -3.41 19.96
N LEU A 125 -26.06 -4.39 20.08
CA LEU A 125 -24.83 -4.45 19.30
C LEU A 125 -24.98 -5.57 18.25
N PRO A 126 -24.77 -5.25 16.95
CA PRO A 126 -24.70 -6.25 15.87
C PRO A 126 -23.68 -7.37 16.13
N ALA A 127 -23.67 -8.37 15.24
CA ALA A 127 -22.63 -9.38 15.25
C ALA A 127 -21.25 -8.76 14.98
N GLY A 128 -20.26 -9.04 15.82
CA GLY A 128 -18.92 -8.47 15.72
C GLY A 128 -18.15 -8.47 17.04
N ASP A 129 -16.93 -7.93 16.97
CA ASP A 129 -16.07 -7.67 18.11
C ASP A 129 -16.16 -6.19 18.52
N TYR A 130 -16.13 -5.92 19.82
CA TYR A 130 -16.27 -4.58 20.39
C TYR A 130 -15.25 -4.31 21.48
N TYR A 131 -14.67 -3.12 21.48
CA TYR A 131 -13.83 -2.65 22.56
C TYR A 131 -14.65 -1.85 23.58
N LEU A 132 -14.51 -2.20 24.86
CA LEU A 132 -15.03 -1.43 25.98
C LEU A 132 -13.87 -0.66 26.60
N VAL A 133 -13.90 0.66 26.53
CA VAL A 133 -12.87 1.53 27.08
C VAL A 133 -13.42 2.19 28.34
N VAL A 134 -12.67 2.07 29.44
CA VAL A 134 -12.92 2.79 30.69
C VAL A 134 -11.86 3.86 30.84
N ASP A 135 -12.26 5.12 30.78
CA ASP A 135 -11.38 6.29 30.75
C ASP A 135 -11.76 7.27 31.86
N GLY A 136 -10.75 7.83 32.54
CA GLY A 136 -10.91 8.64 33.74
C GLY A 136 -10.87 10.15 33.48
N TYR A 137 -11.82 10.88 34.03
CA TYR A 137 -11.82 12.33 33.99
C TYR A 137 -10.74 12.93 34.93
N THR A 138 -9.85 13.72 34.33
CA THR A 138 -8.77 14.47 35.02
C THR A 138 -9.10 15.96 35.09
N ASP A 139 -9.14 16.53 36.29
CA ASP A 139 -9.12 17.97 36.51
C ASP A 139 -7.93 18.41 37.38
N LEU A 140 -7.93 19.66 37.88
CA LEU A 140 -6.87 20.19 38.74
C LEU A 140 -6.79 19.54 40.15
N PHE A 141 -7.68 18.61 40.47
CA PHE A 141 -7.82 17.97 41.78
C PHE A 141 -7.98 16.44 41.74
N THR A 142 -8.41 15.85 40.61
CA THR A 142 -8.49 14.39 40.41
C THR A 142 -7.33 13.85 39.59
N SER A 143 -7.00 12.56 39.77
CA SER A 143 -5.90 11.90 39.03
C SER A 143 -6.34 11.06 37.83
N GLY A 144 -7.65 11.03 37.52
CA GLY A 144 -8.22 10.17 36.47
C GLY A 144 -8.03 8.67 36.68
N GLN A 145 -7.65 8.22 37.89
CA GLN A 145 -7.25 6.84 38.16
C GLN A 145 -8.00 6.26 39.37
N GLY A 146 -8.45 5.00 39.26
CA GLY A 146 -9.06 4.29 40.37
C GLY A 146 -9.46 2.84 40.11
N ASP A 147 -9.87 2.15 41.17
CA ASP A 147 -10.43 0.80 41.13
C ASP A 147 -11.92 0.85 40.73
N PHE A 148 -12.37 -0.08 39.88
CA PHE A 148 -13.77 -0.20 39.43
C PHE A 148 -14.24 -1.65 39.31
N GLN A 149 -15.57 -1.83 39.28
CA GLN A 149 -16.25 -3.06 38.87
C GLN A 149 -16.87 -2.85 37.48
N LEU A 150 -16.50 -3.66 36.49
CA LEU A 150 -17.16 -3.69 35.18
C LEU A 150 -17.99 -4.97 35.08
N THR A 151 -19.28 -4.83 34.78
CA THR A 151 -20.22 -5.95 34.62
C THR A 151 -20.84 -5.90 33.24
N VAL A 152 -20.78 -7.00 32.49
CA VAL A 152 -21.34 -7.13 31.15
C VAL A 152 -22.42 -8.20 31.16
N THR A 153 -23.63 -7.87 30.74
CA THR A 153 -24.71 -8.84 30.52
C THR A 153 -25.20 -8.75 29.08
N CYS A 154 -25.49 -9.89 28.46
CA CYS A 154 -25.90 -9.96 27.06
C CYS A 154 -27.11 -10.90 26.92
N THR A 155 -28.06 -10.53 26.07
CA THR A 155 -29.13 -11.41 25.58
C THR A 155 -28.92 -11.61 24.08
N PRO A 156 -28.51 -12.81 23.61
CA PRO A 156 -28.19 -13.06 22.20
C PRO A 156 -29.39 -12.84 21.27
N CYS A 157 -29.13 -12.39 20.05
CA CYS A 157 -30.18 -12.17 19.05
C CYS A 157 -30.55 -13.46 18.25
N SER A 158 -29.88 -14.59 18.46
CA SER A 158 -30.05 -15.83 17.68
C SER A 158 -31.36 -16.62 17.92
N SER A 159 -32.29 -16.10 18.71
CA SER A 159 -33.68 -16.60 18.82
C SER A 159 -34.72 -15.76 18.07
N CYS A 160 -34.27 -14.70 17.39
CA CYS A 160 -35.08 -13.85 16.53
C CYS A 160 -35.46 -14.56 15.22
N ASN A 161 -36.68 -14.34 14.75
CA ASN A 161 -37.17 -14.80 13.47
C ASN A 161 -37.68 -13.56 12.70
N ASP A 162 -37.31 -13.47 11.43
CA ASP A 162 -37.90 -12.58 10.44
C ASP A 162 -39.00 -13.42 9.72
N ALA A 163 -40.28 -13.08 9.93
CA ALA A 163 -41.40 -13.91 9.47
C ALA A 163 -41.95 -13.53 8.08
N ASP A 164 -41.63 -12.35 7.56
CA ASP A 164 -42.13 -11.85 6.27
C ASP A 164 -41.02 -11.55 5.24
N GLY A 165 -39.76 -11.44 5.68
CA GLY A 165 -38.56 -11.44 4.86
C GLY A 165 -37.99 -10.06 4.54
N ASP A 166 -38.29 -9.02 5.33
CA ASP A 166 -37.79 -7.65 5.09
C ASP A 166 -36.37 -7.38 5.65
N GLY A 167 -35.81 -8.33 6.41
CA GLY A 167 -34.48 -8.21 7.01
C GLY A 167 -34.48 -7.61 8.42
N TYR A 168 -35.63 -7.23 8.96
CA TYR A 168 -35.82 -6.85 10.36
C TYR A 168 -36.44 -8.02 11.12
N PHE A 169 -36.15 -8.09 12.42
CA PHE A 169 -36.62 -9.20 13.25
C PHE A 169 -37.80 -8.76 14.13
N GLY A 170 -38.83 -9.60 14.24
CA GLY A 170 -40.01 -9.30 15.06
C GLY A 170 -39.69 -9.07 16.54
N PHE A 171 -40.05 -7.89 17.07
CA PHE A 171 -39.76 -7.52 18.45
C PHE A 171 -40.53 -8.36 19.49
N SER A 172 -39.79 -9.07 20.36
CA SER A 172 -40.34 -9.75 21.54
C SER A 172 -39.50 -9.43 22.78
N PRO A 173 -40.02 -8.65 23.76
CA PRO A 173 -39.30 -8.29 25.00
C PRO A 173 -38.79 -9.45 25.87
N ALA A 174 -39.14 -10.70 25.56
CA ALA A 174 -38.72 -11.89 26.29
C ALA A 174 -37.89 -12.88 25.45
N ASP A 175 -38.10 -12.94 24.13
CA ASP A 175 -37.54 -13.98 23.25
C ASP A 175 -36.73 -13.41 22.06
N CYS A 176 -36.93 -12.14 21.69
CA CYS A 176 -36.19 -11.42 20.66
C CYS A 176 -36.13 -9.91 21.02
N PRO A 177 -35.34 -9.52 22.03
CA PRO A 177 -35.24 -8.12 22.46
C PRO A 177 -34.45 -7.26 21.46
N CYS A 178 -33.67 -7.88 20.56
CA CYS A 178 -33.01 -7.21 19.44
C CYS A 178 -33.95 -6.93 18.26
N GLY A 179 -35.19 -7.42 18.31
CA GLY A 179 -36.15 -7.22 17.25
C GLY A 179 -36.52 -5.75 17.13
N THR A 180 -36.55 -5.29 15.90
CA THR A 180 -36.74 -3.90 15.50
C THR A 180 -38.09 -3.70 14.84
N ASP A 181 -38.56 -4.71 14.11
CA ASP A 181 -39.83 -4.73 13.41
C ASP A 181 -41.02 -4.76 14.38
N CYS A 182 -41.99 -3.85 14.13
CA CYS A 182 -43.18 -3.66 14.93
C CYS A 182 -44.41 -4.46 14.43
N ASN A 183 -44.29 -5.16 13.29
CA ASN A 183 -45.29 -6.08 12.75
C ASN A 183 -44.71 -7.18 11.81
N ASP A 184 -44.05 -8.18 12.40
CA ASP A 184 -43.56 -9.50 11.90
C ASP A 184 -44.57 -10.35 11.10
N SER A 185 -45.18 -9.75 10.08
CA SER A 185 -46.15 -10.30 9.12
C SER A 185 -46.52 -9.34 7.95
N ASP A 186 -45.90 -8.16 7.87
CA ASP A 186 -46.12 -7.10 6.89
C ASP A 186 -44.78 -6.40 6.59
N PRO A 187 -44.06 -6.78 5.49
CA PRO A 187 -42.65 -6.45 5.21
C PRO A 187 -42.44 -4.99 4.74
N LEU A 188 -43.27 -4.09 5.26
CA LEU A 188 -43.29 -2.65 5.02
C LEU A 188 -43.35 -1.88 6.37
N ARG A 189 -43.23 -2.57 7.52
CA ARG A 189 -43.41 -2.00 8.87
C ARG A 189 -42.23 -2.26 9.80
N HIS A 190 -41.09 -1.70 9.41
CA HIS A 190 -39.82 -1.88 10.10
C HIS A 190 -39.15 -0.53 10.36
N PRO A 191 -38.20 -0.44 11.30
CA PRO A 191 -37.42 0.79 11.48
C PRO A 191 -36.75 1.25 10.19
N GLY A 192 -36.89 2.54 9.89
CA GLY A 192 -36.44 3.12 8.62
C GLY A 192 -37.28 2.72 7.40
N ALA A 193 -38.43 2.07 7.59
CA ALA A 193 -39.49 2.08 6.58
C ALA A 193 -39.96 3.52 6.35
N ARG A 194 -40.81 3.71 5.34
CA ARG A 194 -41.24 5.04 4.93
C ARG A 194 -42.74 5.19 5.17
N GLU A 195 -43.09 6.05 6.12
CA GLU A 195 -44.48 6.44 6.45
C GLU A 195 -45.39 6.60 5.22
N ASP A 196 -46.51 5.87 5.22
CA ASP A 196 -47.52 5.86 4.17
C ASP A 196 -48.63 6.90 4.49
N CYS A 197 -48.34 8.13 4.04
CA CYS A 197 -49.18 9.32 4.05
C CYS A 197 -50.71 9.09 4.17
N GLY A 198 -51.26 9.43 5.33
CA GLY A 198 -52.72 9.57 5.51
C GLY A 198 -53.44 8.29 5.94
N ASN A 199 -52.71 7.22 6.26
CA ASN A 199 -53.25 6.07 6.99
C ASN A 199 -53.27 6.35 8.53
N THR A 200 -53.30 5.31 9.38
CA THR A 200 -53.11 5.44 10.85
C THR A 200 -52.23 4.31 11.39
N VAL A 201 -51.28 3.90 10.57
CA VAL A 201 -50.24 2.92 10.84
C VAL A 201 -48.97 3.72 11.12
N ASP A 202 -48.08 3.06 11.85
CA ASP A 202 -46.75 3.49 12.22
C ASP A 202 -45.88 2.51 11.43
N GLU A 203 -45.38 2.94 10.27
CA GLU A 203 -44.60 2.09 9.37
C GLU A 203 -43.14 2.05 9.82
N ASP A 204 -42.56 3.19 10.20
CA ASP A 204 -41.15 3.28 10.60
C ASP A 204 -40.87 2.92 12.07
N CYS A 205 -41.92 2.54 12.80
CA CYS A 205 -41.90 2.10 14.19
C CYS A 205 -41.36 3.15 15.19
N ASP A 206 -41.31 4.45 14.84
CA ASP A 206 -40.82 5.52 15.73
C ASP A 206 -41.84 5.95 16.81
N GLY A 207 -43.11 5.56 16.65
CA GLY A 207 -44.21 5.94 17.53
C GLY A 207 -45.11 7.09 17.02
N GLN A 208 -44.89 7.61 15.81
CA GLN A 208 -45.61 8.73 15.17
C GLN A 208 -46.34 8.29 13.89
N ALA A 209 -47.49 7.62 14.04
CA ALA A 209 -48.37 7.14 12.96
C ALA A 209 -49.03 8.20 12.03
N VAL A 210 -48.43 9.39 11.83
CA VAL A 210 -48.80 10.44 10.86
C VAL A 210 -47.79 11.61 10.83
N ASP A 211 -47.10 11.78 9.70
CA ASP A 211 -46.53 13.07 9.28
C ASP A 211 -47.42 13.70 8.17
N PRO A 212 -47.74 15.02 8.18
CA PRO A 212 -48.71 15.61 7.26
C PRO A 212 -48.08 15.96 5.91
N CYS A 213 -48.36 15.14 4.89
CA CYS A 213 -47.64 15.18 3.62
C CYS A 213 -47.92 16.45 2.77
N PRO A 214 -46.87 17.10 2.22
CA PRO A 214 -47.01 18.24 1.33
C PRO A 214 -47.56 17.80 -0.04
N GLY A 215 -48.69 18.41 -0.44
CA GLY A 215 -49.40 18.02 -1.65
C GLY A 215 -48.83 18.64 -2.93
N CYS A 216 -47.83 17.99 -3.52
CA CYS A 216 -47.29 18.39 -4.82
C CYS A 216 -48.32 18.16 -5.94
N THR A 217 -48.71 19.25 -6.63
CA THR A 217 -49.72 19.21 -7.70
C THR A 217 -49.05 19.39 -9.06
N SER A 218 -49.14 18.40 -9.96
CA SER A 218 -48.58 18.51 -11.31
C SER A 218 -49.14 19.71 -12.10
N ASN A 219 -48.27 20.55 -12.64
CA ASN A 219 -48.62 21.64 -13.54
C ASN A 219 -49.07 21.13 -14.91
N LEU A 220 -48.51 20.00 -15.38
CA LEU A 220 -48.79 19.42 -16.70
C LEU A 220 -48.63 17.89 -16.72
N THR A 221 -49.64 17.19 -17.24
CA THR A 221 -49.52 15.77 -17.59
C THR A 221 -48.94 15.65 -19.00
N ILE A 222 -47.91 14.81 -19.17
CA ILE A 222 -47.14 14.61 -20.40
C ILE A 222 -47.35 13.20 -20.95
N SER A 223 -47.23 13.05 -22.27
CA SER A 223 -47.14 11.76 -22.95
C SER A 223 -45.74 11.52 -23.56
N CYS A 224 -45.34 10.26 -23.69
CA CYS A 224 -44.12 9.85 -24.39
C CYS A 224 -43.99 10.51 -25.79
N GLY A 225 -42.85 11.14 -26.06
CA GLY A 225 -42.53 11.80 -27.33
C GLY A 225 -42.94 13.28 -27.41
N GLU A 226 -43.43 13.88 -26.32
CA GLU A 226 -43.74 15.30 -26.27
C GLU A 226 -42.49 16.17 -25.99
N ALA A 227 -42.41 17.31 -26.68
CA ALA A 227 -41.36 18.31 -26.50
C ALA A 227 -41.91 19.72 -26.73
N ASN A 228 -41.59 20.67 -25.85
CA ASN A 228 -42.11 22.04 -25.88
C ASN A 228 -41.26 22.98 -25.01
N SER A 229 -41.77 24.18 -24.67
CA SER A 229 -41.20 25.04 -23.62
C SER A 229 -42.25 25.49 -22.60
N THR A 230 -41.77 25.81 -21.40
CA THR A 230 -42.57 26.34 -20.27
C THR A 230 -41.70 27.27 -19.40
N SER A 231 -42.16 27.65 -18.21
CA SER A 231 -41.38 28.40 -17.22
C SER A 231 -41.74 28.01 -15.80
N THR A 232 -40.74 27.87 -14.92
CA THR A 232 -40.92 27.72 -13.48
C THR A 232 -41.64 28.92 -12.84
N ASP A 233 -41.65 30.11 -13.48
CA ASP A 233 -42.51 31.23 -13.07
C ASP A 233 -43.99 30.86 -12.90
N SER A 234 -44.45 29.88 -13.67
CA SER A 234 -45.82 29.33 -13.69
C SER A 234 -45.98 28.04 -12.87
N GLY A 235 -44.94 27.68 -12.13
CA GLY A 235 -44.85 26.57 -11.18
C GLY A 235 -45.58 26.82 -9.84
N THR A 236 -45.35 25.91 -8.90
CA THR A 236 -45.71 26.01 -7.49
C THR A 236 -44.57 26.65 -6.67
N SER A 237 -44.65 26.57 -5.34
CA SER A 237 -43.59 26.85 -4.36
C SER A 237 -43.98 26.08 -3.09
N LEU A 238 -44.00 24.75 -3.20
CA LEU A 238 -44.53 23.75 -2.26
C LEU A 238 -43.56 22.58 -1.99
N LEU A 239 -42.41 22.53 -2.66
CA LEU A 239 -41.39 21.47 -2.58
C LEU A 239 -40.01 22.10 -2.49
N ASP A 240 -39.58 22.41 -1.27
CA ASP A 240 -38.27 23.05 -1.02
C ASP A 240 -37.16 22.03 -0.66
N ASP A 241 -37.46 20.72 -0.61
CA ASP A 241 -36.48 19.63 -0.43
C ASP A 241 -36.75 18.47 -1.40
N TYR A 242 -35.68 18.03 -2.05
CA TYR A 242 -35.64 16.97 -3.03
C TYR A 242 -34.59 15.94 -2.65
N CYS A 243 -34.96 14.65 -2.70
CA CYS A 243 -34.00 13.55 -2.68
C CYS A 243 -33.08 13.50 -1.44
N GLY A 244 -33.49 14.09 -0.31
CA GLY A 244 -32.69 14.13 0.92
C GLY A 244 -31.52 15.12 0.88
N SER A 245 -31.63 16.19 0.07
CA SER A 245 -30.55 17.14 -0.17
C SER A 245 -30.08 17.93 1.06
N GLY A 246 -30.83 17.92 2.15
CA GLY A 246 -30.37 18.26 3.50
C GLY A 246 -30.09 19.74 3.77
N TYR A 247 -30.29 20.62 2.79
CA TYR A 247 -30.06 22.06 2.88
C TYR A 247 -31.19 22.82 2.19
N ASP A 248 -31.66 23.92 2.81
CA ASP A 248 -32.75 24.81 2.34
C ASP A 248 -32.38 25.61 1.07
N LEU A 249 -31.97 24.94 -0.01
CA LEU A 249 -31.38 25.55 -1.21
C LEU A 249 -32.32 25.62 -2.42
N TRP A 250 -33.51 25.03 -2.32
CA TRP A 250 -34.54 24.95 -3.35
C TRP A 250 -35.76 25.80 -2.99
N ASP A 251 -35.56 27.02 -2.50
CA ASP A 251 -36.62 27.98 -2.17
C ASP A 251 -37.23 28.66 -3.42
N GLY A 252 -37.23 27.93 -4.53
CA GLY A 252 -37.55 28.39 -5.87
C GLY A 252 -39.03 28.40 -6.20
N LYS A 253 -39.30 28.04 -7.45
CA LYS A 253 -40.65 27.71 -7.91
C LYS A 253 -40.52 26.50 -8.78
N GLU A 254 -41.33 25.50 -8.52
CA GLU A 254 -41.12 24.19 -9.13
C GLU A 254 -42.18 23.95 -10.21
N TYR A 255 -41.74 23.49 -11.38
CA TYR A 255 -42.65 23.07 -12.45
C TYR A 255 -42.69 21.55 -12.49
N ILE A 256 -43.80 20.98 -12.03
CA ILE A 256 -43.98 19.54 -11.87
C ILE A 256 -44.73 18.97 -13.08
N PHE A 257 -44.07 18.09 -13.81
CA PHE A 257 -44.68 17.22 -14.82
C PHE A 257 -45.19 15.93 -14.18
N ALA A 258 -46.23 15.33 -14.76
CA ALA A 258 -46.67 13.96 -14.44
C ALA A 258 -46.71 13.12 -15.71
N ILE A 259 -46.22 11.88 -15.67
CA ILE A 259 -46.21 10.94 -16.80
C ILE A 259 -46.66 9.55 -16.36
N THR A 260 -47.49 8.91 -17.18
CA THR A 260 -47.99 7.54 -16.96
C THR A 260 -47.76 6.71 -18.23
N PRO A 261 -46.65 5.98 -18.35
CA PRO A 261 -46.35 5.20 -19.55
C PRO A 261 -47.31 4.01 -19.75
N PRO A 262 -47.72 3.69 -20.99
CA PRO A 262 -48.67 2.60 -21.28
C PRO A 262 -48.02 1.21 -21.35
N SER A 263 -46.71 1.12 -21.12
CA SER A 263 -45.89 -0.09 -21.16
C SER A 263 -44.60 0.18 -20.42
N ASP A 264 -43.97 -0.86 -19.88
CA ASP A 264 -42.64 -0.77 -19.27
C ASP A 264 -41.63 -0.18 -20.25
N THR A 265 -40.93 0.87 -19.83
CA THR A 265 -40.08 1.69 -20.70
C THR A 265 -39.13 2.55 -19.85
N THR A 266 -37.96 2.89 -20.36
CA THR A 266 -37.19 4.00 -19.76
C THR A 266 -37.69 5.32 -20.33
N VAL A 267 -37.93 6.28 -19.44
CA VAL A 267 -38.30 7.65 -19.77
C VAL A 267 -37.06 8.52 -19.63
N ALA A 268 -36.43 8.85 -20.77
CA ALA A 268 -35.39 9.86 -20.82
C ALA A 268 -36.03 11.25 -20.92
N VAL A 269 -35.54 12.18 -20.09
CA VAL A 269 -35.99 13.57 -20.02
C VAL A 269 -34.81 14.49 -20.31
N THR A 270 -35.07 15.56 -21.05
CA THR A 270 -34.08 16.60 -21.31
C THR A 270 -34.69 17.96 -21.02
N ILE A 271 -34.04 18.75 -20.17
CA ILE A 271 -34.41 20.14 -19.84
C ILE A 271 -33.32 21.06 -20.39
N GLY A 272 -33.68 21.96 -21.31
CA GLY A 272 -32.71 22.80 -22.04
C GLY A 272 -33.09 24.27 -22.11
N ASP A 273 -32.25 25.06 -22.78
CA ASP A 273 -32.45 26.51 -23.05
C ASP A 273 -32.95 27.30 -21.83
N MET A 274 -32.31 27.09 -20.68
CA MET A 274 -32.71 27.60 -19.35
C MET A 274 -32.49 29.11 -19.17
N GLY A 275 -32.37 29.88 -20.25
CA GLY A 275 -32.20 31.34 -20.23
C GLY A 275 -30.94 31.88 -19.52
N GLY A 276 -30.03 31.01 -19.09
CA GLY A 276 -28.86 31.36 -18.25
C GLY A 276 -29.12 31.25 -16.73
N GLN A 277 -30.15 30.50 -16.32
CA GLN A 277 -30.51 30.24 -14.92
C GLN A 277 -29.97 28.90 -14.44
N GLN A 278 -29.90 28.72 -13.12
CA GLN A 278 -29.53 27.46 -12.47
C GLN A 278 -30.82 26.68 -12.14
N LEU A 279 -31.36 25.99 -13.15
CA LEU A 279 -32.51 25.09 -12.97
C LEU A 279 -32.01 23.65 -13.00
N ASP A 280 -32.44 22.87 -12.02
CA ASP A 280 -32.11 21.46 -11.83
C ASP A 280 -33.40 20.63 -11.95
N ALA A 281 -33.28 19.31 -12.15
CA ALA A 281 -34.43 18.45 -12.43
C ALA A 281 -34.39 17.15 -11.60
N PHE A 282 -35.55 16.79 -11.04
CA PHE A 282 -35.70 15.70 -10.07
C PHE A 282 -36.85 14.78 -10.49
N VAL A 283 -36.61 13.47 -10.51
CA VAL A 283 -37.65 12.46 -10.74
C VAL A 283 -38.12 11.91 -9.41
N LEU A 284 -39.43 11.91 -9.22
CA LEU A 284 -40.10 11.44 -8.02
C LEU A 284 -41.09 10.33 -8.38
N ASP A 285 -41.07 9.25 -7.62
CA ASP A 285 -42.10 8.21 -7.70
C ASP A 285 -43.44 8.75 -7.15
N ALA A 286 -44.53 8.04 -7.45
CA ALA A 286 -45.82 8.29 -6.82
C ALA A 286 -46.03 7.41 -5.58
N PHE A 287 -46.85 7.89 -4.63
CA PHE A 287 -47.40 7.04 -3.58
C PHE A 287 -48.29 5.94 -4.17
N ALA A 288 -48.20 4.73 -3.60
CA ALA A 288 -48.82 3.52 -4.17
C ALA A 288 -50.35 3.47 -4.01
N ASP A 289 -50.92 4.29 -3.13
CA ASP A 289 -52.32 4.26 -2.70
C ASP A 289 -53.22 5.27 -3.46
N ASP A 290 -52.71 6.48 -3.76
CA ASP A 290 -53.47 7.54 -4.44
C ASP A 290 -52.78 8.17 -5.68
N SER A 291 -51.56 7.74 -6.00
CA SER A 291 -50.74 8.26 -7.10
C SER A 291 -50.35 9.75 -7.00
N THR A 292 -50.29 10.31 -5.79
CA THR A 292 -49.69 11.65 -5.56
C THR A 292 -48.16 11.59 -5.55
N CYS A 293 -47.53 12.75 -5.75
CA CYS A 293 -46.07 12.88 -5.89
C CYS A 293 -45.35 12.69 -4.54
N ASN A 294 -44.33 11.83 -4.50
CA ASN A 294 -43.58 11.50 -3.29
C ASN A 294 -42.18 12.13 -3.29
N GLN A 295 -42.03 13.28 -2.62
CA GLN A 295 -40.76 14.02 -2.52
C GLN A 295 -39.58 13.21 -1.95
N GLY A 296 -39.86 12.20 -1.11
CA GLY A 296 -38.87 11.32 -0.50
C GLY A 296 -38.79 9.93 -1.12
N ARG A 297 -39.28 9.74 -2.35
CA ARG A 297 -38.94 8.62 -3.24
C ARG A 297 -38.39 9.17 -4.55
N CYS A 298 -37.19 9.72 -4.46
CA CYS A 298 -36.43 10.17 -5.61
C CYS A 298 -35.91 8.97 -6.41
N LEU A 299 -36.01 9.05 -7.74
CA LEU A 299 -35.57 7.99 -8.66
C LEU A 299 -34.33 8.40 -9.46
N ASP A 300 -34.19 9.69 -9.76
CA ASP A 300 -33.10 10.26 -10.55
C ASP A 300 -33.02 11.77 -10.31
N MET A 301 -31.84 12.37 -10.44
CA MET A 301 -31.66 13.83 -10.41
C MET A 301 -30.53 14.31 -11.33
N SER A 302 -30.71 15.51 -11.87
CA SER A 302 -29.70 16.21 -12.65
C SER A 302 -29.41 17.56 -11.98
N ALA A 303 -28.27 17.64 -11.29
CA ALA A 303 -27.88 18.74 -10.39
C ALA A 303 -26.75 19.63 -10.98
N TYR A 304 -26.67 19.75 -12.30
CA TYR A 304 -25.65 20.57 -12.96
C TYR A 304 -26.09 22.03 -13.02
N THR A 305 -25.49 22.91 -12.21
CA THR A 305 -25.87 24.34 -12.13
C THR A 305 -25.86 25.14 -13.45
N THR A 306 -25.29 24.61 -14.55
CA THR A 306 -25.38 25.22 -15.88
C THR A 306 -25.39 24.17 -16.99
N GLY A 307 -26.32 24.26 -17.95
CA GLY A 307 -26.25 23.48 -19.18
C GLY A 307 -27.60 23.08 -19.76
N THR A 308 -27.64 21.86 -20.30
CA THR A 308 -28.86 21.09 -20.58
C THR A 308 -28.88 19.97 -19.56
N GLN A 309 -29.93 19.88 -18.74
CA GLN A 309 -30.11 18.73 -17.86
C GLN A 309 -30.58 17.53 -18.67
N GLN A 310 -30.04 16.36 -18.38
CA GLN A 310 -30.52 15.10 -18.88
C GLN A 310 -30.60 14.11 -17.72
N LEU A 311 -31.64 13.27 -17.74
CA LEU A 311 -31.92 12.27 -16.74
C LEU A 311 -32.76 11.15 -17.39
N ALA A 312 -32.75 9.93 -16.86
CA ALA A 312 -33.54 8.81 -17.35
C ALA A 312 -33.88 7.81 -16.24
N PHE A 313 -35.16 7.44 -16.16
CA PHE A 313 -35.66 6.50 -15.15
C PHE A 313 -36.48 5.37 -15.78
N TYR A 314 -36.37 4.17 -15.21
CA TYR A 314 -37.21 3.05 -15.60
C TYR A 314 -38.63 3.24 -15.05
N ALA A 315 -39.61 3.15 -15.95
CA ALA A 315 -41.01 3.44 -15.64
C ALA A 315 -41.90 2.24 -16.00
N ARG A 316 -42.65 1.76 -15.01
CA ARG A 316 -43.59 0.64 -15.16
C ARG A 316 -44.87 1.06 -15.87
N ALA A 317 -45.47 0.12 -16.61
CA ALA A 317 -46.75 0.28 -17.28
C ALA A 317 -47.86 0.70 -16.30
N ASP A 318 -48.67 1.67 -16.72
CA ASP A 318 -49.82 2.23 -15.99
C ASP A 318 -49.48 2.84 -14.61
N HIS A 319 -48.20 2.96 -14.24
CA HIS A 319 -47.74 3.66 -13.03
C HIS A 319 -47.40 5.13 -13.34
N THR A 320 -47.66 6.03 -12.39
CA THR A 320 -47.45 7.47 -12.57
C THR A 320 -46.16 7.92 -11.90
N TYR A 321 -45.39 8.74 -12.61
CA TYR A 321 -44.14 9.32 -12.14
C TYR A 321 -44.19 10.85 -12.30
N PHE A 322 -43.44 11.56 -11.47
CA PHE A 322 -43.38 13.01 -11.49
C PHE A 322 -41.96 13.49 -11.80
N VAL A 323 -41.86 14.60 -12.52
CA VAL A 323 -40.58 15.27 -12.76
C VAL A 323 -40.71 16.72 -12.37
N ALA A 324 -40.03 17.12 -11.30
CA ALA A 324 -39.96 18.50 -10.87
C ALA A 324 -38.75 19.19 -11.53
N VAL A 325 -38.95 20.41 -12.01
CA VAL A 325 -37.87 21.31 -12.44
C VAL A 325 -37.93 22.54 -11.55
N ASP A 326 -36.86 22.82 -10.81
CA ASP A 326 -36.79 23.92 -9.85
C ASP A 326 -35.44 24.65 -9.92
N GLY A 327 -35.35 25.84 -9.34
CA GLY A 327 -34.15 26.67 -9.35
C GLY A 327 -33.55 26.92 -7.96
N ARG A 328 -32.23 26.87 -7.89
CA ARG A 328 -31.48 27.00 -6.63
C ARG A 328 -31.44 28.45 -6.13
N ASN A 329 -31.64 28.69 -4.83
CA ASN A 329 -31.67 30.01 -4.18
C ASN A 329 -32.68 31.00 -4.80
N GLY A 330 -33.88 30.54 -5.17
CA GLY A 330 -34.94 31.38 -5.71
C GLY A 330 -34.84 31.70 -7.21
N ASP A 331 -33.95 31.03 -7.95
CA ASP A 331 -33.86 31.15 -9.41
C ASP A 331 -35.14 30.61 -10.10
N GLY A 332 -35.57 31.21 -11.20
CA GLY A 332 -36.77 30.77 -11.90
C GLY A 332 -37.07 31.50 -13.21
N GLY A 333 -37.62 30.78 -14.19
CA GLY A 333 -37.81 31.25 -15.55
C GLY A 333 -37.96 30.12 -16.59
N SER A 334 -37.72 30.47 -17.85
CA SER A 334 -38.11 29.66 -19.01
C SER A 334 -37.10 28.59 -19.39
N PHE A 335 -37.61 27.39 -19.73
CA PHE A 335 -36.85 26.25 -20.23
C PHE A 335 -37.59 25.50 -21.34
N THR A 336 -36.87 24.76 -22.16
CA THR A 336 -37.41 23.72 -23.06
C THR A 336 -37.40 22.37 -22.36
N TYR A 337 -38.33 21.50 -22.71
CA TYR A 337 -38.35 20.11 -22.24
C TYR A 337 -38.61 19.14 -23.41
N SER A 338 -38.13 17.91 -23.27
CA SER A 338 -38.56 16.76 -24.07
C SER A 338 -38.56 15.48 -23.25
N PHE A 339 -39.61 14.66 -23.42
CA PHE A 339 -39.75 13.34 -22.80
C PHE A 339 -39.76 12.28 -23.89
N THR A 340 -38.80 11.37 -23.89
CA THR A 340 -38.69 10.26 -24.84
C THR A 340 -38.74 8.94 -24.10
N CYS A 341 -39.63 8.05 -24.55
CA CYS A 341 -39.77 6.71 -23.97
C CYS A 341 -39.16 5.69 -24.93
N GLN A 342 -38.28 4.84 -24.41
CA GLN A 342 -37.58 3.79 -25.15
C GLN A 342 -37.74 2.44 -24.45
N ALA A 343 -37.86 1.39 -25.27
CA ALA A 343 -37.96 0.03 -24.79
C ALA A 343 -36.54 -0.51 -24.69
N GLU A 344 -36.03 -0.57 -23.46
CA GLU A 344 -34.68 -1.03 -23.15
C GLU A 344 -34.47 -2.47 -23.62
N GLN A 345 -33.28 -2.74 -24.14
CA GLN A 345 -32.85 -4.06 -24.59
C GLN A 345 -31.38 -4.19 -24.24
N CYS A 346 -30.96 -5.32 -23.68
CA CYS A 346 -29.53 -5.45 -23.39
C CYS A 346 -28.69 -5.42 -24.67
N PRO A 347 -27.54 -4.71 -24.66
CA PRO A 347 -26.62 -4.69 -25.79
C PRO A 347 -26.15 -6.10 -26.14
N ALA A 348 -25.91 -6.36 -27.43
CA ALA A 348 -25.55 -7.68 -27.91
C ALA A 348 -24.16 -8.09 -27.40
N GLY A 349 -24.12 -8.99 -26.40
CA GLY A 349 -22.90 -9.29 -25.66
C GLY A 349 -21.90 -10.22 -26.35
N ASP A 350 -20.64 -9.80 -26.40
CA ASP A 350 -19.50 -10.71 -26.63
C ASP A 350 -19.26 -11.60 -25.38
N THR A 351 -18.51 -12.70 -25.50
CA THR A 351 -18.25 -13.60 -24.36
C THR A 351 -16.97 -13.21 -23.61
N LEU A 352 -17.09 -12.92 -22.32
CA LEU A 352 -15.98 -12.69 -21.39
C LEU A 352 -15.71 -13.97 -20.58
N THR A 353 -14.45 -14.43 -20.57
CA THR A 353 -14.03 -15.63 -19.83
C THR A 353 -13.25 -15.24 -18.59
N CYS A 354 -13.37 -16.02 -17.51
CA CYS A 354 -12.51 -15.91 -16.33
C CYS A 354 -11.01 -15.96 -16.70
N GLY A 355 -10.21 -15.08 -16.08
CA GLY A 355 -8.81 -14.85 -16.42
C GLY A 355 -8.57 -14.14 -17.76
N GLY A 356 -9.64 -13.84 -18.51
CA GLY A 356 -9.59 -13.20 -19.81
C GLY A 356 -9.47 -11.68 -19.72
N THR A 357 -8.88 -11.08 -20.76
CA THR A 357 -8.89 -9.63 -20.99
C THR A 357 -9.36 -9.36 -22.42
N VAL A 358 -10.32 -8.45 -22.56
CA VAL A 358 -10.87 -7.98 -23.84
C VAL A 358 -10.57 -6.50 -24.03
N THR A 359 -10.62 -6.05 -25.29
CA THR A 359 -10.49 -4.64 -25.68
C THR A 359 -11.79 -4.22 -26.36
N GLY A 360 -12.47 -3.20 -25.86
CA GLY A 360 -13.73 -2.68 -26.40
C GLY A 360 -13.65 -1.18 -26.72
N ASP A 361 -14.71 -0.64 -27.32
CA ASP A 361 -14.84 0.79 -27.61
C ASP A 361 -16.30 1.18 -27.82
N THR A 362 -16.88 1.96 -26.89
CA THR A 362 -18.29 2.37 -26.97
C THR A 362 -18.57 3.44 -28.04
N SER A 363 -17.54 4.05 -28.66
CA SER A 363 -17.68 5.20 -29.58
C SER A 363 -18.53 4.93 -30.84
N ALA A 364 -18.76 3.67 -31.17
CA ALA A 364 -19.51 3.25 -32.36
C ALA A 364 -20.89 2.68 -32.03
N ASP A 365 -21.19 2.49 -30.75
CA ASP A 365 -22.42 1.89 -30.26
C ASP A 365 -23.51 2.96 -30.03
N SER A 366 -24.69 2.52 -29.65
CA SER A 366 -25.83 3.35 -29.24
C SER A 366 -26.18 3.00 -27.82
N ASN A 367 -26.73 3.93 -27.03
CA ASN A 367 -27.36 3.59 -25.75
C ASN A 367 -28.54 2.61 -25.97
N HIS A 368 -28.55 1.47 -25.28
CA HIS A 368 -29.66 0.52 -25.23
C HIS A 368 -30.27 0.36 -23.83
N LEU A 369 -29.55 0.79 -22.79
CA LEU A 369 -29.96 0.86 -21.39
C LEU A 369 -29.57 2.24 -20.83
N SER A 370 -30.51 3.04 -20.35
CA SER A 370 -30.21 4.38 -19.79
C SER A 370 -30.47 4.55 -18.30
N ALA A 371 -31.16 3.60 -17.68
CA ALA A 371 -31.59 3.67 -16.28
C ALA A 371 -31.41 2.30 -15.64
N TYR A 372 -30.99 2.26 -14.37
CA TYR A 372 -30.78 1.01 -13.64
C TYR A 372 -31.48 1.10 -12.28
N GLN A 373 -32.28 0.09 -11.92
CA GLN A 373 -33.05 0.12 -10.69
C GLN A 373 -32.12 0.06 -9.47
N GLY A 374 -32.32 0.99 -8.53
CA GLY A 374 -31.49 1.11 -7.32
C GLY A 374 -30.34 2.13 -7.45
N LEU A 375 -30.05 2.63 -8.66
CA LEU A 375 -29.28 3.87 -8.81
C LEU A 375 -30.21 5.09 -8.69
N PRO A 376 -29.78 6.17 -8.02
CA PRO A 376 -30.46 7.47 -8.04
C PRO A 376 -29.93 8.39 -9.17
N TRP A 377 -29.33 7.82 -10.22
CA TRP A 377 -28.86 8.53 -11.42
C TRP A 377 -28.88 7.64 -12.68
N SER A 378 -29.07 8.25 -13.84
CA SER A 378 -29.01 7.62 -15.16
C SER A 378 -27.59 7.52 -15.75
N LEU A 379 -27.34 6.53 -16.61
CA LEU A 379 -26.17 6.49 -17.49
C LEU A 379 -26.64 6.72 -18.93
N LEU A 380 -26.21 7.82 -19.56
CA LEU A 380 -26.83 8.30 -20.81
C LEU A 380 -25.95 8.12 -22.06
N GLY A 381 -24.75 7.58 -21.89
CA GLY A 381 -23.73 7.37 -22.92
C GLY A 381 -24.00 6.17 -23.82
N ALA A 382 -23.03 5.79 -24.63
CA ALA A 382 -23.14 4.58 -25.45
C ALA A 382 -22.71 3.35 -24.64
N ASP A 383 -23.52 2.28 -24.69
CA ASP A 383 -23.29 1.06 -23.90
C ASP A 383 -22.80 -0.11 -24.77
N HIS A 384 -21.97 -0.97 -24.18
CA HIS A 384 -21.45 -2.18 -24.80
C HIS A 384 -21.56 -3.38 -23.85
N GLY A 385 -22.09 -4.48 -24.35
CA GLY A 385 -22.39 -5.68 -23.57
C GLY A 385 -21.31 -6.75 -23.65
N TYR A 386 -21.18 -7.50 -22.56
CA TYR A 386 -20.51 -8.79 -22.49
C TYR A 386 -21.35 -9.78 -21.70
N THR A 387 -21.10 -11.07 -21.89
CA THR A 387 -21.70 -12.16 -21.12
C THR A 387 -20.62 -12.96 -20.41
N ILE A 388 -20.83 -13.28 -19.13
CA ILE A 388 -19.94 -14.12 -18.32
C ILE A 388 -20.77 -15.18 -17.57
N GLN A 389 -20.22 -16.39 -17.47
CA GLN A 389 -20.84 -17.53 -16.80
C GLN A 389 -19.74 -18.45 -16.24
N THR A 390 -19.89 -18.90 -15.00
CA THR A 390 -19.03 -19.90 -14.36
C THR A 390 -19.79 -21.22 -14.19
N THR A 391 -19.09 -22.35 -14.11
CA THR A 391 -19.72 -23.65 -13.85
C THR A 391 -19.93 -23.93 -12.36
N GLU A 392 -19.07 -23.35 -11.53
CA GLU A 392 -19.05 -23.42 -10.06
C GLU A 392 -19.28 -22.02 -9.47
N PRO A 393 -19.59 -21.88 -8.16
CA PRO A 393 -19.66 -20.57 -7.51
C PRO A 393 -18.32 -19.84 -7.61
N ALA A 394 -18.36 -18.53 -7.81
CA ALA A 394 -17.14 -17.72 -7.97
C ALA A 394 -17.32 -16.31 -7.44
N GLN A 395 -16.24 -15.73 -6.90
CA GLN A 395 -16.11 -14.29 -6.75
C GLN A 395 -15.48 -13.75 -8.03
N ILE A 396 -16.15 -12.82 -8.71
CA ILE A 396 -15.68 -12.23 -9.97
C ILE A 396 -15.40 -10.75 -9.73
N THR A 397 -14.14 -10.34 -9.90
CA THR A 397 -13.68 -8.96 -9.95
C THR A 397 -13.47 -8.55 -11.40
N LEU A 398 -14.29 -7.62 -11.88
CA LEU A 398 -14.13 -6.96 -13.16
C LEU A 398 -13.20 -5.76 -12.99
N VAL A 399 -12.27 -5.59 -13.92
CA VAL A 399 -11.28 -4.50 -13.93
C VAL A 399 -11.34 -3.80 -15.28
N LEU A 400 -11.91 -2.61 -15.33
CA LEU A 400 -12.04 -1.76 -16.52
C LEU A 400 -10.94 -0.69 -16.51
N ASN A 401 -10.17 -0.59 -17.59
CA ASN A 401 -9.16 0.45 -17.79
C ASN A 401 -9.51 1.24 -19.05
N VAL A 402 -9.77 2.54 -18.89
CA VAL A 402 -10.06 3.43 -20.01
C VAL A 402 -8.76 3.83 -20.73
N THR A 403 -8.69 3.67 -22.05
CA THR A 403 -7.46 3.90 -22.81
C THR A 403 -7.29 5.38 -23.16
N ALA A 404 -6.33 6.04 -22.51
CA ALA A 404 -6.15 7.49 -22.63
C ALA A 404 -5.78 7.98 -24.05
N GLY A 405 -6.77 8.56 -24.74
CA GLY A 405 -6.64 9.27 -26.02
C GLY A 405 -6.93 10.79 -25.95
N GLY A 406 -7.03 11.34 -24.73
CA GLY A 406 -7.49 12.70 -24.45
C GLY A 406 -7.75 12.86 -22.94
N THR A 407 -8.76 13.66 -22.57
CA THR A 407 -9.50 13.41 -21.32
C THR A 407 -10.15 12.02 -21.43
N PRO A 408 -9.97 11.11 -20.47
CA PRO A 408 -10.69 9.84 -20.46
C PRO A 408 -12.22 10.09 -20.49
N PRO A 409 -13.01 9.28 -21.23
CA PRO A 409 -14.46 9.26 -21.07
C PRO A 409 -14.84 8.64 -19.72
N ASP A 410 -15.86 9.21 -19.07
CA ASP A 410 -16.42 8.71 -17.82
C ASP A 410 -17.26 7.45 -18.12
N LEU A 411 -16.64 6.27 -18.00
CA LEU A 411 -17.25 4.95 -18.27
C LEU A 411 -17.38 4.12 -17.00
N ALA A 412 -18.58 3.63 -16.71
CA ALA A 412 -18.88 2.76 -15.56
C ALA A 412 -19.09 1.31 -15.97
N LEU A 413 -18.96 0.38 -15.01
CA LEU A 413 -19.37 -1.01 -15.13
C LEU A 413 -20.71 -1.25 -14.44
N VAL A 414 -21.62 -1.93 -15.13
CA VAL A 414 -22.87 -2.47 -14.56
C VAL A 414 -22.90 -3.98 -14.78
N VAL A 415 -23.27 -4.75 -13.75
CA VAL A 415 -23.54 -6.19 -13.87
C VAL A 415 -25.02 -6.45 -13.64
N LEU A 416 -25.65 -7.08 -14.63
CA LEU A 416 -27.05 -7.50 -14.63
C LEU A 416 -27.12 -9.02 -14.52
N ALA A 417 -28.02 -9.54 -13.69
CA ALA A 417 -28.40 -10.95 -13.74
C ALA A 417 -29.27 -11.22 -14.98
N ASP A 418 -29.19 -12.43 -15.55
CA ASP A 418 -30.15 -12.85 -16.59
C ASP A 418 -31.55 -13.10 -15.98
N ASP A 419 -32.59 -12.64 -16.65
CA ASP A 419 -34.00 -12.75 -16.24
C ASP A 419 -34.54 -14.20 -16.30
N GLY A 420 -33.71 -15.16 -16.71
CA GLY A 420 -34.05 -16.56 -16.90
C GLY A 420 -34.70 -16.85 -18.27
N GLN A 421 -34.83 -15.84 -19.13
CA GLN A 421 -35.30 -15.95 -20.51
C GLN A 421 -34.19 -15.69 -21.54
N GLY A 422 -32.95 -15.42 -21.10
CA GLY A 422 -31.84 -15.03 -21.98
C GLY A 422 -31.84 -13.53 -22.30
N SER A 423 -32.45 -12.71 -21.44
CA SER A 423 -32.43 -11.25 -21.48
C SER A 423 -31.92 -10.74 -20.14
N CYS A 424 -31.53 -9.47 -20.10
CA CYS A 424 -31.52 -8.70 -18.87
C CYS A 424 -32.48 -7.52 -19.02
N GLY A 425 -32.97 -7.01 -17.89
CA GLY A 425 -33.66 -5.75 -17.79
C GLY A 425 -32.87 -4.75 -16.94
N PRO A 426 -33.20 -3.46 -17.03
CA PRO A 426 -32.66 -2.42 -16.15
C PRO A 426 -32.97 -2.67 -14.66
N THR A 427 -33.93 -3.56 -14.36
CA THR A 427 -34.32 -3.98 -13.01
C THR A 427 -33.38 -5.00 -12.38
N ASP A 428 -32.51 -5.63 -13.16
CA ASP A 428 -31.77 -6.83 -12.77
C ASP A 428 -30.31 -6.53 -12.39
N ALA A 429 -29.99 -5.26 -12.14
CA ALA A 429 -28.68 -4.81 -11.71
C ALA A 429 -28.33 -5.35 -10.30
N ILE A 430 -27.18 -5.99 -10.19
CA ILE A 430 -26.70 -6.63 -8.95
C ILE A 430 -25.39 -6.02 -8.42
N ALA A 431 -24.63 -5.32 -9.27
CA ALA A 431 -23.35 -4.70 -8.91
C ALA A 431 -23.03 -3.60 -9.92
N ILE A 432 -22.49 -2.46 -9.46
CA ILE A 432 -22.12 -1.30 -10.29
C ILE A 432 -20.80 -0.71 -9.74
N SER A 433 -19.88 -0.25 -10.60
CA SER A 433 -18.62 0.38 -10.15
C SER A 433 -18.85 1.80 -9.59
N ASP A 434 -17.83 2.37 -8.96
CA ASP A 434 -17.85 3.78 -8.57
C ASP A 434 -17.81 4.70 -9.79
N TYR A 435 -18.18 5.97 -9.62
CA TYR A 435 -18.53 6.87 -10.74
C TYR A 435 -17.51 8.00 -10.96
N THR A 436 -16.43 8.06 -10.19
CA THR A 436 -15.54 9.23 -10.09
C THR A 436 -14.17 9.01 -10.75
N GLN A 437 -14.07 9.27 -12.06
CA GLN A 437 -12.78 9.38 -12.78
C GLN A 437 -12.18 10.80 -12.80
N ASP A 438 -12.61 11.70 -11.89
CA ASP A 438 -12.12 13.09 -11.80
C ASP A 438 -10.67 13.18 -11.28
N ASP A 439 -10.35 12.38 -10.24
CA ASP A 439 -9.09 12.56 -9.51
C ASP A 439 -7.85 12.08 -10.28
N SER A 440 -6.79 12.88 -10.16
CA SER A 440 -5.69 12.98 -11.13
C SER A 440 -4.71 11.79 -11.25
N GLU A 441 -5.09 10.61 -10.74
CA GLU A 441 -4.30 9.37 -10.79
C GLU A 441 -5.08 8.13 -11.32
N ASN A 442 -6.27 8.33 -11.93
CA ASN A 442 -7.03 7.38 -12.74
C ASN A 442 -6.78 5.87 -12.46
N PRO A 443 -7.20 5.35 -11.28
CA PRO A 443 -7.17 3.92 -11.02
C PRO A 443 -8.13 3.18 -11.97
N PRO A 444 -7.91 1.89 -12.25
CA PRO A 444 -8.90 1.09 -12.95
C PRO A 444 -10.19 0.95 -12.13
N GLU A 445 -11.30 1.23 -12.79
CA GLU A 445 -12.67 0.89 -12.38
C GLU A 445 -12.73 -0.59 -11.97
N GLN A 446 -13.12 -0.86 -10.72
CA GLN A 446 -13.15 -2.21 -10.18
C GLN A 446 -14.50 -2.56 -9.57
N LEU A 447 -15.05 -3.70 -9.99
CA LEU A 447 -16.35 -4.16 -9.55
C LEU A 447 -16.31 -5.65 -9.19
N THR A 448 -16.61 -5.98 -7.94
CA THR A 448 -16.61 -7.38 -7.47
C THR A 448 -18.03 -7.85 -7.14
N PHE A 449 -18.42 -9.01 -7.66
CA PHE A 449 -19.70 -9.66 -7.38
C PHE A 449 -19.57 -11.18 -7.20
N THR A 450 -20.58 -11.81 -6.61
CA THR A 450 -20.61 -13.28 -6.44
C THR A 450 -21.47 -13.91 -7.53
N ALA A 451 -20.83 -14.71 -8.40
CA ALA A 451 -21.49 -15.45 -9.47
C ALA A 451 -21.96 -16.83 -8.99
N GLN A 452 -23.20 -17.17 -9.34
CA GLN A 452 -23.82 -18.47 -9.06
C GLN A 452 -23.53 -19.47 -10.19
N PRO A 453 -23.37 -20.77 -9.86
CA PRO A 453 -22.97 -21.79 -10.83
C PRO A 453 -24.01 -21.96 -11.95
N ASN A 454 -23.54 -21.85 -13.19
CA ASN A 454 -24.31 -21.94 -14.43
C ASN A 454 -25.33 -20.80 -14.65
N THR A 455 -25.24 -19.70 -13.90
CA THR A 455 -26.00 -18.46 -14.15
C THR A 455 -25.24 -17.57 -15.14
N THR A 456 -25.94 -17.04 -16.15
CA THR A 456 -25.40 -16.01 -17.03
C THR A 456 -25.53 -14.64 -16.36
N TYR A 457 -24.47 -13.85 -16.44
CA TYR A 457 -24.45 -12.44 -16.06
C TYR A 457 -24.08 -11.61 -17.28
N HIS A 458 -24.77 -10.48 -17.44
CA HIS A 458 -24.49 -9.51 -18.50
C HIS A 458 -23.69 -8.37 -17.89
N VAL A 459 -22.52 -8.09 -18.44
CA VAL A 459 -21.62 -7.00 -18.01
C VAL A 459 -21.74 -5.89 -19.04
N VAL A 460 -22.19 -4.72 -18.63
CA VAL A 460 -22.38 -3.56 -19.49
C VAL A 460 -21.32 -2.53 -19.14
N VAL A 461 -20.56 -2.08 -20.14
CA VAL A 461 -19.71 -0.90 -20.06
C VAL A 461 -20.52 0.25 -20.63
N ASP A 462 -20.80 1.27 -19.82
CA ASP A 462 -21.76 2.33 -20.14
C ASP A 462 -21.17 3.71 -19.82
N GLY A 463 -21.58 4.74 -20.57
CA GLY A 463 -21.09 6.10 -20.39
C GLY A 463 -22.00 6.94 -19.50
N LEU A 464 -21.42 7.76 -18.62
CA LEU A 464 -22.20 8.58 -17.69
C LEU A 464 -23.13 9.57 -18.42
N ARG A 465 -22.60 10.33 -19.38
CA ARG A 465 -23.36 11.30 -20.21
C ARG A 465 -23.42 10.86 -21.67
N GLN A 466 -24.32 11.48 -22.43
CA GLN A 466 -24.54 11.18 -23.86
C GLN A 466 -23.30 11.36 -24.75
N GLU A 467 -22.35 12.20 -24.34
CA GLU A 467 -21.05 12.39 -25.00
C GLU A 467 -19.93 11.44 -24.53
N ASP A 468 -20.12 10.70 -23.44
CA ASP A 468 -19.08 9.84 -22.86
C ASP A 468 -19.03 8.50 -23.59
N ALA A 469 -18.01 8.36 -24.44
CA ALA A 469 -17.70 7.12 -25.14
C ALA A 469 -16.21 7.02 -25.50
N GLY A 470 -15.67 5.80 -25.55
CA GLY A 470 -14.28 5.59 -25.95
C GLY A 470 -13.76 4.16 -25.76
N SER A 471 -12.49 3.98 -26.11
CA SER A 471 -11.81 2.68 -26.07
C SER A 471 -11.33 2.30 -24.66
N TYR A 472 -11.46 1.02 -24.31
CA TYR A 472 -11.12 0.48 -22.99
C TYR A 472 -10.57 -0.96 -23.08
N THR A 473 -10.00 -1.42 -21.97
CA THR A 473 -9.74 -2.85 -21.73
C THR A 473 -10.51 -3.32 -20.51
N LEU A 474 -11.14 -4.49 -20.60
CA LEU A 474 -11.91 -5.10 -19.51
C LEU A 474 -11.32 -6.49 -19.21
N ARG A 475 -11.02 -6.75 -17.94
CA ARG A 475 -10.48 -8.02 -17.44
C ARG A 475 -11.44 -8.61 -16.40
N ALA A 476 -11.65 -9.93 -16.44
CA ALA A 476 -12.42 -10.65 -15.43
C ALA A 476 -11.51 -11.57 -14.61
N ASP A 477 -11.24 -11.18 -13.37
CA ASP A 477 -10.55 -12.01 -12.39
C ASP A 477 -11.57 -12.82 -11.61
N CYS A 478 -11.51 -14.15 -11.74
CA CYS A 478 -12.39 -15.04 -11.00
C CYS A 478 -11.59 -15.82 -9.97
N VAL A 479 -12.07 -15.83 -8.73
CA VAL A 479 -11.67 -16.78 -7.69
C VAL A 479 -12.80 -17.82 -7.64
N ILE A 480 -12.52 -19.04 -8.06
CA ILE A 480 -13.51 -20.12 -8.07
C ILE A 480 -13.55 -20.79 -6.69
N ASP A 481 -14.74 -20.91 -6.09
CA ASP A 481 -14.94 -21.70 -4.87
C ASP A 481 -15.00 -23.19 -5.24
N CYS A 482 -13.83 -23.83 -5.22
CA CYS A 482 -13.70 -25.21 -5.69
C CYS A 482 -14.19 -26.23 -4.64
N PRO A 483 -14.94 -27.27 -5.06
CA PRO A 483 -15.34 -28.37 -4.19
C PRO A 483 -14.18 -29.05 -3.46
N ASP A 484 -14.44 -29.54 -2.24
CA ASP A 484 -13.49 -30.25 -1.37
C ASP A 484 -12.56 -31.22 -2.14
N GLY A 485 -11.26 -30.94 -2.10
CA GLY A 485 -10.21 -31.76 -2.71
C GLY A 485 -9.77 -31.31 -4.12
N LEU A 486 -10.42 -30.31 -4.70
CA LEU A 486 -9.94 -29.63 -5.91
C LEU A 486 -9.27 -28.30 -5.55
N SER A 487 -8.57 -27.69 -6.51
CA SER A 487 -7.95 -26.37 -6.36
C SER A 487 -8.16 -25.54 -7.62
N ASP A 488 -8.35 -24.23 -7.45
CA ASP A 488 -8.50 -23.30 -8.57
C ASP A 488 -7.14 -23.07 -9.25
N CYS A 489 -7.05 -23.46 -10.52
CA CYS A 489 -5.89 -23.24 -11.36
C CYS A 489 -6.20 -22.29 -12.52
N GLY A 490 -6.65 -21.09 -12.16
CA GLY A 490 -6.84 -19.97 -13.10
C GLY A 490 -8.23 -19.94 -13.73
N GLY A 491 -9.29 -20.08 -12.90
CA GLY A 491 -10.68 -20.14 -13.36
C GLY A 491 -11.14 -21.57 -13.65
N SER A 492 -10.53 -22.58 -13.04
CA SER A 492 -10.88 -23.99 -13.26
C SER A 492 -10.41 -24.88 -12.12
N CYS A 493 -11.35 -25.64 -11.53
CA CYS A 493 -11.05 -26.59 -10.47
C CYS A 493 -10.41 -27.87 -11.00
N VAL A 494 -9.18 -28.15 -10.56
CA VAL A 494 -8.43 -29.36 -10.93
C VAL A 494 -7.99 -30.15 -9.69
N ASP A 495 -7.80 -31.46 -9.87
CA ASP A 495 -7.31 -32.34 -8.80
C ASP A 495 -5.78 -32.39 -8.81
N LEU A 496 -5.15 -31.61 -7.93
CA LEU A 496 -3.69 -31.58 -7.80
C LEU A 496 -3.09 -32.94 -7.39
N GLN A 497 -3.88 -33.91 -6.92
CA GLN A 497 -3.42 -35.23 -6.51
C GLN A 497 -3.31 -36.22 -7.69
N THR A 498 -4.07 -36.00 -8.77
CA THR A 498 -4.19 -36.97 -9.88
C THR A 498 -4.10 -36.38 -11.30
N ASP A 499 -4.22 -35.06 -11.47
CA ASP A 499 -4.09 -34.41 -12.78
C ASP A 499 -2.63 -34.39 -13.25
N LEU A 500 -2.39 -34.98 -14.42
CA LEU A 500 -1.07 -35.05 -15.06
C LEU A 500 -0.53 -33.67 -15.46
N LEU A 501 -1.39 -32.67 -15.68
CA LEU A 501 -1.03 -31.33 -16.11
C LEU A 501 -0.87 -30.32 -14.96
N ASN A 502 -1.33 -30.68 -13.76
CA ASN A 502 -1.40 -29.81 -12.58
C ASN A 502 -0.94 -30.54 -11.30
N CYS A 503 0.08 -31.40 -11.40
CA CYS A 503 0.41 -32.33 -10.32
C CYS A 503 1.11 -31.61 -9.16
N GLY A 504 0.49 -31.60 -7.98
CA GLY A 504 1.00 -30.91 -6.78
C GLY A 504 0.90 -29.38 -6.82
N SER A 505 0.87 -28.77 -8.00
CA SER A 505 0.60 -27.34 -8.20
C SER A 505 0.09 -27.05 -9.63
N CYS A 506 -0.62 -25.94 -9.78
CA CYS A 506 -1.16 -25.48 -11.06
C CYS A 506 -0.08 -25.35 -12.14
N GLY A 507 -0.34 -25.90 -13.32
CA GLY A 507 0.58 -25.88 -14.46
C GLY A 507 1.79 -26.83 -14.36
N ASN A 508 1.94 -27.58 -13.26
CA ASN A 508 3.03 -28.54 -13.10
C ASN A 508 2.74 -29.85 -13.86
N ALA A 509 3.01 -29.84 -15.17
CA ALA A 509 2.80 -30.99 -16.04
C ALA A 509 3.92 -32.04 -15.91
N CYS A 510 3.57 -33.25 -15.48
CA CYS A 510 4.54 -34.34 -15.32
C CYS A 510 5.08 -34.85 -16.67
N SER A 511 6.40 -34.83 -16.84
CA SER A 511 7.08 -35.43 -17.98
C SER A 511 8.45 -35.98 -17.59
N PHE A 512 8.83 -37.11 -18.17
CA PHE A 512 10.12 -37.79 -17.94
C PHE A 512 10.72 -38.18 -19.29
N ALA A 513 12.05 -38.10 -19.43
CA ALA A 513 12.71 -38.46 -20.69
C ALA A 513 12.57 -39.97 -20.96
N ASN A 514 12.08 -40.32 -22.15
CA ASN A 514 11.85 -41.70 -22.60
C ASN A 514 11.02 -42.59 -21.64
N ALA A 515 10.22 -42.04 -20.73
CA ALA A 515 9.41 -42.81 -19.78
C ALA A 515 7.96 -42.34 -19.74
N ALA A 516 7.06 -43.22 -19.27
CA ALA A 516 5.70 -42.81 -18.95
C ALA A 516 5.69 -41.92 -17.70
N ALA A 517 4.76 -40.95 -17.63
CA ALA A 517 4.54 -40.10 -16.46
C ALA A 517 3.18 -40.39 -15.82
N SER A 518 3.05 -40.16 -14.51
CA SER A 518 1.78 -40.19 -13.78
C SER A 518 1.82 -39.22 -12.60
N CYS A 519 0.66 -38.72 -12.18
CA CYS A 519 0.51 -37.97 -10.93
C CYS A 519 -0.08 -38.89 -9.86
N VAL A 520 0.56 -38.98 -8.69
CA VAL A 520 0.10 -39.77 -7.53
C VAL A 520 0.39 -38.99 -6.26
N ASP A 521 -0.64 -38.77 -5.44
CA ASP A 521 -0.56 -38.03 -4.17
C ASP A 521 0.16 -36.66 -4.29
N GLY A 522 -0.06 -35.98 -5.44
CA GLY A 522 0.54 -34.68 -5.75
C GLY A 522 2.02 -34.70 -6.16
N ALA A 523 2.58 -35.88 -6.41
CA ALA A 523 3.94 -36.05 -6.93
C ALA A 523 3.92 -36.63 -8.35
N CYS A 524 4.74 -36.06 -9.23
CA CYS A 524 5.05 -36.68 -10.51
C CYS A 524 5.90 -37.94 -10.26
N VAL A 525 5.41 -39.09 -10.72
CA VAL A 525 6.10 -40.38 -10.60
C VAL A 525 6.45 -40.94 -11.97
N MET A 526 7.67 -41.45 -12.11
CA MET A 526 8.11 -42.12 -13.34
C MET A 526 7.46 -43.50 -13.44
N GLY A 527 6.94 -43.81 -14.63
CA GLY A 527 6.37 -45.10 -14.98
C GLY A 527 7.40 -46.01 -15.66
N ALA A 528 6.93 -46.94 -16.50
CA ALA A 528 7.83 -47.78 -17.27
C ALA A 528 8.60 -46.98 -18.33
N CYS A 529 9.87 -47.34 -18.55
CA CYS A 529 10.66 -46.88 -19.69
C CYS A 529 10.00 -47.25 -21.02
N SER A 530 10.23 -46.41 -22.02
CA SER A 530 9.88 -46.67 -23.41
C SER A 530 10.71 -47.83 -23.98
N GLU A 531 10.17 -48.53 -24.96
CA GLU A 531 10.84 -49.66 -25.60
C GLU A 531 12.21 -49.25 -26.16
N GLY A 532 13.27 -49.96 -25.76
CA GLY A 532 14.65 -49.65 -26.15
C GLY A 532 15.42 -48.71 -25.21
N PHE A 533 14.83 -48.28 -24.09
CA PHE A 533 15.50 -47.47 -23.06
C PHE A 533 15.41 -48.12 -21.69
N ALA A 534 16.36 -47.79 -20.82
CA ALA A 534 16.38 -48.16 -19.41
C ALA A 534 16.90 -46.99 -18.58
N ASP A 535 16.47 -46.92 -17.33
CA ASP A 535 17.13 -46.19 -16.25
C ASP A 535 18.32 -47.04 -15.77
N CYS A 536 19.55 -46.55 -15.98
CA CYS A 536 20.77 -47.26 -15.58
C CYS A 536 21.57 -46.60 -14.45
N ASN A 537 21.21 -45.38 -14.04
CA ASN A 537 21.81 -44.67 -12.91
C ASN A 537 20.99 -44.87 -11.60
N GLY A 538 19.71 -45.22 -11.70
CA GLY A 538 18.74 -45.36 -10.63
C GLY A 538 18.10 -44.03 -10.19
N ASP A 539 18.06 -43.02 -11.06
CA ASP A 539 17.58 -41.66 -10.77
C ASP A 539 16.36 -41.30 -11.65
N ASP A 540 15.16 -41.43 -11.06
CA ASP A 540 13.89 -41.03 -11.68
C ASP A 540 13.88 -39.57 -12.22
N GLY A 541 14.83 -38.72 -11.77
CA GLY A 541 14.90 -37.30 -12.13
C GLY A 541 15.41 -36.99 -13.54
N ASP A 542 16.25 -37.83 -14.16
CA ASP A 542 16.69 -37.65 -15.56
C ASP A 542 16.05 -38.63 -16.57
N GLY A 543 15.25 -39.58 -16.07
CA GLY A 543 14.36 -40.42 -16.86
C GLY A 543 14.99 -41.77 -17.24
N CYS A 544 14.58 -42.35 -18.37
CA CYS A 544 15.25 -43.51 -18.93
C CYS A 544 16.30 -43.03 -19.95
N GLU A 545 17.46 -42.66 -19.41
CA GLU A 545 18.55 -41.97 -20.07
C GLU A 545 19.38 -42.88 -20.99
N SER A 546 19.44 -44.17 -20.67
CA SER A 546 20.34 -45.13 -21.31
C SER A 546 19.64 -45.94 -22.43
N PRO A 547 20.12 -45.86 -23.68
CA PRO A 547 19.62 -46.72 -24.77
C PRO A 547 20.12 -48.16 -24.62
N LEU A 548 19.23 -49.12 -24.86
CA LEU A 548 19.52 -50.55 -24.92
C LEU A 548 19.92 -50.98 -26.34
N GLY A 549 20.63 -52.11 -26.44
CA GLY A 549 21.16 -52.63 -27.70
C GLY A 549 22.53 -52.05 -28.09
N THR A 550 23.19 -51.34 -27.17
CA THR A 550 24.59 -50.93 -27.32
C THR A 550 25.54 -52.04 -26.86
N VAL A 551 26.84 -51.89 -27.09
CA VAL A 551 27.86 -52.84 -26.58
C VAL A 551 27.97 -52.76 -25.06
N GLU A 552 27.68 -51.62 -24.44
CA GLU A 552 27.69 -51.44 -22.98
C GLU A 552 26.40 -51.90 -22.28
N ASN A 553 25.24 -51.74 -22.94
CA ASN A 553 23.91 -52.06 -22.42
C ASN A 553 23.12 -52.97 -23.39
N CYS A 554 23.58 -54.21 -23.60
CA CYS A 554 23.06 -55.03 -24.71
C CYS A 554 21.61 -55.51 -24.51
N ALA A 555 21.33 -56.26 -23.43
CA ALA A 555 19.96 -56.62 -23.05
C ALA A 555 19.43 -55.84 -21.82
N ALA A 556 20.33 -55.27 -21.01
CA ALA A 556 20.02 -54.50 -19.81
C ALA A 556 21.18 -53.55 -19.45
N CYS A 557 20.98 -52.71 -18.44
CA CYS A 557 22.02 -51.83 -17.89
C CYS A 557 23.26 -52.60 -17.44
N GLY A 558 24.43 -52.23 -17.96
CA GLY A 558 25.70 -52.87 -17.65
C GLY A 558 25.85 -54.29 -18.21
N ASP A 559 24.94 -54.75 -19.08
CA ASP A 559 25.07 -56.00 -19.84
C ASP A 559 26.07 -55.82 -20.99
N THR A 560 27.33 -55.62 -20.62
CA THR A 560 28.40 -55.22 -21.52
C THR A 560 29.00 -56.42 -22.24
N CYS A 561 28.98 -56.40 -23.57
CA CYS A 561 29.55 -57.45 -24.40
C CYS A 561 31.08 -57.38 -24.41
N SER A 562 31.74 -58.43 -23.94
CA SER A 562 33.20 -58.56 -23.99
C SER A 562 33.62 -59.98 -24.37
N PHE A 563 34.59 -60.09 -25.29
CA PHE A 563 35.21 -61.34 -25.72
C PHE A 563 36.73 -61.18 -25.64
N ALA A 564 37.45 -62.24 -25.27
CA ALA A 564 38.90 -62.15 -25.16
C ALA A 564 39.53 -61.93 -26.54
N ASN A 565 40.34 -60.86 -26.66
CA ASN A 565 41.06 -60.47 -27.88
C ASN A 565 40.20 -60.35 -29.15
N ALA A 566 38.91 -60.04 -29.01
CA ALA A 566 37.99 -59.90 -30.13
C ALA A 566 37.01 -58.73 -29.95
N ALA A 567 36.60 -58.15 -31.08
CA ALA A 567 35.58 -57.12 -31.12
C ALA A 567 34.19 -57.71 -30.80
N ALA A 568 33.43 -56.99 -29.97
CA ALA A 568 32.10 -57.39 -29.53
C ALA A 568 31.02 -56.57 -30.23
N ALA A 569 29.88 -57.20 -30.53
CA ALA A 569 28.68 -56.56 -31.06
C ALA A 569 27.45 -57.01 -30.27
N CYS A 570 26.46 -56.12 -30.13
CA CYS A 570 25.13 -56.48 -29.65
C CYS A 570 24.18 -56.64 -30.85
N VAL A 571 23.57 -57.82 -30.99
CA VAL A 571 22.64 -58.14 -32.08
C VAL A 571 21.42 -58.86 -31.50
N ASP A 572 20.22 -58.34 -31.78
CA ASP A 572 18.94 -58.86 -31.24
C ASP A 572 18.95 -59.03 -29.70
N ALA A 573 19.53 -58.06 -28.98
CA ALA A 573 19.73 -58.08 -27.52
C ALA A 573 20.55 -59.31 -27.02
N ALA A 574 21.53 -59.75 -27.81
CA ALA A 574 22.51 -60.75 -27.41
C ALA A 574 23.92 -60.37 -27.87
N CYS A 575 24.91 -60.59 -27.01
CA CYS A 575 26.32 -60.39 -27.31
C CYS A 575 26.85 -61.41 -28.31
N GLN A 576 27.55 -60.94 -29.34
CA GLN A 576 28.18 -61.75 -30.39
C GLN A 576 29.62 -61.27 -30.63
N MET A 577 30.51 -62.21 -30.95
CA MET A 577 31.89 -61.94 -31.37
C MET A 577 31.89 -61.59 -32.87
N ASP A 578 32.47 -60.45 -33.25
CA ASP A 578 32.50 -59.96 -34.63
C ASP A 578 33.79 -60.41 -35.36
N ALA A 579 34.96 -60.02 -34.83
CA ALA A 579 36.27 -60.36 -35.40
C ALA A 579 37.38 -60.37 -34.33
N CYS A 580 38.41 -61.20 -34.53
CA CYS A 580 39.63 -61.13 -33.73
C CYS A 580 40.35 -59.79 -33.88
N HIS A 581 41.00 -59.34 -32.82
CA HIS A 581 41.94 -58.22 -32.90
C HIS A 581 43.21 -58.64 -33.65
N ASP A 582 43.86 -57.68 -34.32
CA ASP A 582 45.08 -57.93 -35.10
C ASP A 582 46.15 -58.66 -34.27
N GLY A 583 46.70 -59.73 -34.83
CA GLY A 583 47.69 -60.58 -34.16
C GLY A 583 47.11 -61.72 -33.33
N TRP A 584 45.79 -61.85 -33.22
CA TRP A 584 45.11 -62.98 -32.59
C TRP A 584 44.25 -63.76 -33.59
N ASP A 585 44.07 -65.05 -33.34
CA ASP A 585 43.23 -65.95 -34.16
C ASP A 585 42.42 -66.89 -33.25
N ASP A 586 41.30 -67.41 -33.78
CA ASP A 586 40.44 -68.39 -33.12
C ASP A 586 40.86 -69.79 -33.61
N CYS A 587 41.83 -70.39 -32.92
CA CYS A 587 42.49 -71.61 -33.39
C CYS A 587 41.73 -72.90 -33.05
N ASN A 588 40.76 -72.82 -32.13
CA ASN A 588 39.89 -73.93 -31.76
C ASN A 588 38.49 -73.86 -32.43
N ASN A 589 38.13 -72.69 -32.97
CA ASN A 589 36.85 -72.34 -33.61
C ASN A 589 35.64 -72.33 -32.62
N ASP A 590 35.84 -71.86 -31.39
CA ASP A 590 34.84 -71.69 -30.34
C ASP A 590 34.76 -70.23 -29.89
N SER A 591 33.83 -69.47 -30.47
CA SER A 591 33.64 -68.05 -30.18
C SER A 591 33.16 -67.73 -28.75
N SER A 592 33.17 -68.70 -27.82
CA SER A 592 32.79 -68.50 -26.41
C SER A 592 33.98 -68.27 -25.47
N ASP A 593 35.22 -68.63 -25.84
CA ASP A 593 36.43 -68.23 -25.11
C ASP A 593 37.28 -67.14 -25.81
N GLY A 594 36.89 -66.73 -27.02
CA GLY A 594 37.43 -65.58 -27.75
C GLY A 594 38.48 -65.98 -28.78
N CYS A 595 39.35 -65.05 -29.16
CA CYS A 595 40.49 -65.38 -30.01
C CYS A 595 41.69 -65.70 -29.12
N GLU A 596 41.94 -66.99 -28.93
CA GLU A 596 42.73 -67.52 -27.82
C GLU A 596 44.24 -67.63 -28.13
N ALA A 597 44.61 -67.54 -29.41
CA ALA A 597 45.97 -67.74 -29.88
C ALA A 597 46.67 -66.43 -30.30
N ASP A 598 47.78 -66.14 -29.63
CA ASP A 598 48.72 -65.06 -29.98
C ASP A 598 49.58 -65.50 -31.19
N LEU A 599 49.40 -64.86 -32.34
CA LEU A 599 50.13 -65.17 -33.57
C LEU A 599 51.61 -64.70 -33.56
N SER A 600 52.05 -64.01 -32.51
CA SER A 600 53.46 -63.69 -32.27
C SER A 600 54.19 -64.75 -31.44
N SER A 601 53.48 -65.75 -30.90
CA SER A 601 54.07 -66.79 -30.07
C SER A 601 54.88 -67.82 -30.87
N ASP A 602 55.84 -68.49 -30.21
CA ASP A 602 56.56 -69.62 -30.81
C ASP A 602 55.67 -70.84 -31.10
N GLN A 603 54.43 -70.87 -30.62
CA GLN A 603 53.52 -72.01 -30.80
C GLN A 603 52.61 -71.84 -32.02
N THR A 604 52.30 -70.61 -32.39
CA THR A 604 51.28 -70.19 -33.38
C THR A 604 51.78 -69.05 -34.29
N CYS A 605 53.06 -69.08 -34.66
CA CYS A 605 53.77 -68.00 -35.32
C CYS A 605 53.24 -67.66 -36.72
N GLY A 606 52.42 -66.61 -36.83
CA GLY A 606 51.80 -66.13 -38.07
C GLY A 606 50.59 -66.94 -38.55
N ASP A 607 50.37 -68.17 -38.05
CA ASP A 607 49.13 -68.93 -38.15
C ASP A 607 49.02 -69.96 -37.00
N CYS A 608 47.81 -70.46 -36.76
CA CYS A 608 47.51 -71.50 -35.76
C CYS A 608 48.33 -72.80 -35.84
N ALA A 609 49.08 -73.05 -36.92
CA ALA A 609 49.77 -74.31 -37.18
C ALA A 609 51.31 -74.20 -37.15
N THR A 610 51.86 -72.99 -37.07
CA THR A 610 53.29 -72.74 -37.26
C THR A 610 54.03 -72.62 -35.92
N THR A 611 54.81 -73.65 -35.57
CA THR A 611 55.58 -73.70 -34.32
C THR A 611 57.09 -73.53 -34.56
N CYS A 612 57.71 -72.55 -33.91
CA CYS A 612 59.16 -72.33 -33.95
C CYS A 612 59.93 -73.29 -33.03
N SER A 613 61.13 -73.70 -33.44
CA SER A 613 61.93 -74.71 -32.73
C SER A 613 63.29 -74.15 -32.30
N ALA A 614 63.58 -74.18 -30.99
CA ALA A 614 64.81 -73.64 -30.41
C ALA A 614 66.08 -74.11 -31.18
N PRO A 615 66.99 -73.19 -31.55
CA PRO A 615 67.13 -71.82 -31.05
C PRO A 615 66.29 -70.76 -31.80
N GLN A 616 65.34 -71.15 -32.65
CA GLN A 616 64.48 -70.20 -33.35
C GLN A 616 63.37 -69.65 -32.46
N PHE A 617 63.04 -68.38 -32.68
CA PHE A 617 61.89 -67.67 -32.09
C PHE A 617 61.02 -67.04 -33.18
N CYS A 618 59.75 -66.78 -32.90
CA CYS A 618 58.83 -66.12 -33.82
C CYS A 618 59.09 -64.60 -33.91
N TYR A 619 59.33 -64.08 -35.12
CA TYR A 619 59.43 -62.64 -35.38
C TYR A 619 58.71 -62.29 -36.69
N GLN A 620 57.72 -61.40 -36.61
CA GLN A 620 56.84 -61.01 -37.72
C GLN A 620 56.26 -62.19 -38.53
N GLY A 621 55.72 -63.20 -37.81
CA GLY A 621 55.08 -64.37 -38.43
C GLY A 621 56.06 -65.34 -39.11
N ALA A 622 57.35 -65.28 -38.80
CA ALA A 622 58.34 -66.24 -39.27
C ALA A 622 59.38 -66.59 -38.19
N CYS A 623 59.82 -67.85 -38.17
CA CYS A 623 60.85 -68.31 -37.23
C CYS A 623 62.26 -67.83 -37.65
N THR A 624 62.99 -67.16 -36.75
CA THR A 624 64.36 -66.65 -36.97
C THR A 624 65.32 -67.06 -35.84
N GLU A 625 66.63 -67.06 -36.09
CA GLU A 625 67.67 -67.44 -35.11
C GLU A 625 68.47 -66.24 -34.56
N GLN A 626 68.38 -65.06 -35.18
CA GLN A 626 69.11 -63.85 -34.79
C GLN A 626 68.34 -62.58 -35.16
N CYS A 627 68.48 -61.55 -34.34
CA CYS A 627 67.91 -60.25 -34.62
C CYS A 627 68.64 -59.50 -35.75
N PRO A 628 67.91 -58.98 -36.76
CA PRO A 628 68.49 -58.14 -37.80
C PRO A 628 69.10 -56.85 -37.23
N GLY A 629 70.06 -56.26 -37.97
CA GLY A 629 70.44 -54.85 -37.76
C GLY A 629 71.26 -54.48 -36.52
N GLY A 630 71.52 -55.42 -35.60
CA GLY A 630 72.19 -55.13 -34.32
C GLY A 630 71.23 -54.76 -33.18
N LEU A 631 69.95 -55.06 -33.35
CA LEU A 631 68.92 -55.02 -32.32
C LEU A 631 69.21 -56.07 -31.23
N GLU A 632 68.82 -55.78 -29.99
CA GLU A 632 68.95 -56.70 -28.85
C GLU A 632 67.82 -57.73 -28.87
N HIS A 633 68.09 -58.96 -28.43
CA HIS A 633 67.13 -60.05 -28.39
C HIS A 633 66.42 -60.09 -27.02
N CYS A 634 65.19 -59.58 -26.98
CA CYS A 634 64.42 -59.43 -25.74
C CYS A 634 63.17 -60.31 -25.80
N GLY A 635 63.24 -61.48 -25.17
CA GLY A 635 62.16 -62.47 -25.21
C GLY A 635 62.12 -63.17 -26.58
N ASN A 636 61.03 -62.94 -27.32
CA ASN A 636 60.84 -63.41 -28.69
C ASN A 636 60.87 -62.25 -29.71
N ASP A 637 61.27 -61.05 -29.30
CA ASP A 637 61.30 -59.88 -30.18
C ASP A 637 62.71 -59.27 -30.30
N CYS A 638 62.88 -58.46 -31.35
CA CYS A 638 64.13 -57.84 -31.75
C CYS A 638 64.02 -56.32 -31.69
N VAL A 639 64.65 -55.73 -30.69
CA VAL A 639 64.31 -54.38 -30.22
C VAL A 639 65.54 -53.47 -30.15
N ASP A 640 65.35 -52.18 -30.42
CA ASP A 640 66.41 -51.18 -30.36
C ASP A 640 66.44 -50.52 -28.98
N THR A 641 67.30 -50.99 -28.07
CA THR A 641 67.37 -50.42 -26.71
C THR A 641 67.84 -48.96 -26.66
N SER A 642 68.18 -48.32 -27.79
CA SER A 642 68.49 -46.89 -27.85
C SER A 642 67.30 -46.00 -28.26
N SER A 643 66.25 -46.57 -28.85
CA SER A 643 65.09 -45.83 -29.39
C SER A 643 63.71 -46.50 -29.20
N ASP A 644 63.66 -47.75 -28.76
CA ASP A 644 62.42 -48.46 -28.43
C ASP A 644 61.96 -48.14 -27.01
N ASN A 645 60.78 -47.53 -26.92
CA ASN A 645 60.07 -47.22 -25.69
C ASN A 645 59.83 -48.42 -24.77
N ALA A 646 59.66 -49.64 -25.30
CA ALA A 646 59.37 -50.83 -24.50
C ALA A 646 60.64 -51.46 -23.87
N ASN A 647 61.83 -51.07 -24.35
CA ASN A 647 63.11 -51.73 -24.05
C ASN A 647 64.25 -50.71 -23.84
N CYS A 648 63.93 -49.53 -23.31
CA CYS A 648 64.84 -48.40 -23.31
C CYS A 648 66.04 -48.62 -22.36
N GLY A 649 67.26 -48.56 -22.88
CA GLY A 649 68.50 -48.85 -22.15
C GLY A 649 68.69 -50.33 -21.77
N SER A 650 67.63 -51.14 -21.71
CA SER A 650 67.67 -52.59 -21.47
C SER A 650 66.34 -53.29 -21.77
N CYS A 651 66.38 -54.60 -22.07
CA CYS A 651 65.19 -55.43 -22.30
C CYS A 651 64.13 -55.28 -21.20
N GLY A 652 62.88 -55.02 -21.59
CA GLY A 652 61.74 -54.88 -20.68
C GLY A 652 61.74 -53.61 -19.82
N HIS A 653 62.65 -52.67 -20.05
CA HIS A 653 62.59 -51.35 -19.42
C HIS A 653 61.66 -50.45 -20.23
N VAL A 654 60.36 -50.63 -20.00
CA VAL A 654 59.32 -49.80 -20.61
C VAL A 654 59.38 -48.40 -20.04
N CYS A 655 59.45 -47.39 -20.91
CA CYS A 655 59.29 -46.00 -20.51
C CYS A 655 57.84 -45.71 -20.15
N THR A 656 57.55 -45.71 -18.85
CA THR A 656 56.23 -45.40 -18.28
C THR A 656 56.30 -44.11 -17.47
N GLY A 657 55.41 -43.16 -17.76
CA GLY A 657 55.13 -41.99 -16.93
C GLY A 657 53.61 -41.80 -16.88
N ALA A 658 53.08 -41.28 -15.77
CA ALA A 658 51.65 -41.02 -15.67
C ALA A 658 51.27 -39.90 -16.65
N ASN A 659 50.21 -40.09 -17.43
CA ASN A 659 49.68 -39.12 -18.40
C ASN A 659 50.73 -38.54 -19.39
N ALA A 660 51.79 -39.31 -19.70
CA ALA A 660 52.90 -38.87 -20.51
C ALA A 660 53.17 -39.83 -21.67
N ASP A 661 53.29 -39.28 -22.88
CA ASP A 661 53.92 -39.96 -24.00
C ASP A 661 55.43 -39.93 -23.76
N MET A 662 55.92 -40.94 -23.07
CA MET A 662 57.35 -41.14 -22.92
C MET A 662 57.98 -41.50 -24.27
N THR A 663 59.27 -41.20 -24.44
CA THR A 663 60.08 -41.73 -25.54
C THR A 663 61.44 -42.20 -25.03
N CYS A 664 61.99 -43.21 -25.70
CA CYS A 664 63.38 -43.60 -25.49
C CYS A 664 64.30 -42.71 -26.33
N GLN A 665 65.11 -41.88 -25.67
CA GLN A 665 66.13 -41.08 -26.31
C GLN A 665 67.52 -41.44 -25.77
N ASP A 666 68.41 -41.88 -26.65
CA ASP A 666 69.79 -42.29 -26.32
C ASP A 666 69.86 -43.34 -25.18
N GLY A 667 68.85 -44.22 -25.10
CA GLY A 667 68.74 -45.26 -24.06
C GLY A 667 68.30 -44.73 -22.68
N SER A 668 67.70 -43.54 -22.60
CA SER A 668 67.03 -43.01 -21.40
C SER A 668 65.58 -42.62 -21.72
N CYS A 669 64.67 -42.89 -20.79
CA CYS A 669 63.28 -42.46 -20.90
C CYS A 669 63.17 -40.95 -20.65
N VAL A 670 62.56 -40.22 -21.57
CA VAL A 670 62.26 -38.80 -21.47
C VAL A 670 60.81 -38.54 -21.88
N ILE A 671 60.19 -37.45 -21.41
CA ILE A 671 58.85 -37.07 -21.85
C ILE A 671 58.96 -36.48 -23.28
N ALA A 672 58.25 -37.06 -24.25
CA ALA A 672 58.12 -36.49 -25.60
C ALA A 672 56.95 -35.50 -25.69
N SER A 673 55.82 -35.88 -25.10
CA SER A 673 54.64 -35.03 -24.92
C SER A 673 53.87 -35.46 -23.68
N CYS A 674 53.11 -34.55 -23.10
CA CYS A 674 52.07 -34.91 -22.13
C CYS A 674 50.78 -35.25 -22.86
N GLN A 675 50.05 -36.23 -22.34
CA GLN A 675 48.80 -36.71 -22.94
C GLN A 675 47.66 -35.78 -22.56
N GLY A 676 46.88 -35.33 -23.55
CA GLY A 676 45.67 -34.54 -23.33
C GLY A 676 45.92 -33.25 -22.56
N ARG A 677 45.33 -33.13 -21.36
CA ARG A 677 45.41 -31.96 -20.48
C ARG A 677 46.31 -32.25 -19.26
N PHE A 678 47.55 -32.68 -19.48
CA PHE A 678 48.51 -32.87 -18.39
C PHE A 678 49.82 -32.12 -18.67
N ALA A 679 50.58 -31.82 -17.61
CA ALA A 679 51.89 -31.18 -17.70
C ALA A 679 52.86 -31.76 -16.67
N ASP A 680 54.14 -31.81 -17.05
CA ASP A 680 55.30 -31.98 -16.16
C ASP A 680 55.60 -30.63 -15.50
N CYS A 681 55.24 -30.50 -14.22
CA CYS A 681 55.39 -29.25 -13.47
C CYS A 681 56.57 -29.26 -12.49
N ASN A 682 57.10 -30.44 -12.17
CA ASN A 682 58.23 -30.63 -11.27
C ASN A 682 59.59 -30.78 -12.00
N GLY A 683 59.57 -31.14 -13.29
CA GLY A 683 60.72 -31.34 -14.18
C GLY A 683 61.33 -32.73 -14.17
N ASP A 684 60.63 -33.76 -13.66
CA ASP A 684 61.10 -35.14 -13.49
C ASP A 684 60.36 -36.09 -14.46
N ALA A 685 61.11 -36.59 -15.45
CA ALA A 685 60.60 -37.59 -16.38
C ALA A 685 60.26 -38.95 -15.73
N GLY A 686 60.59 -39.15 -14.44
CA GLY A 686 60.38 -40.39 -13.70
C GLY A 686 58.97 -40.63 -13.15
N ASP A 687 58.16 -39.58 -12.92
CA ASP A 687 56.75 -39.71 -12.51
C ASP A 687 55.75 -39.29 -13.62
N GLY A 688 56.20 -38.50 -14.60
CA GLY A 688 55.48 -38.25 -15.86
C GLY A 688 54.93 -36.83 -15.94
N CYS A 689 53.71 -36.68 -16.45
CA CYS A 689 53.00 -35.41 -16.46
C CYS A 689 51.97 -35.46 -15.31
N GLU A 690 52.43 -35.04 -14.14
CA GLU A 690 51.80 -35.28 -12.85
C GLU A 690 50.65 -34.34 -12.54
N THR A 691 50.54 -33.23 -13.28
CA THR A 691 49.56 -32.16 -13.03
C THR A 691 48.50 -32.08 -14.11
N GLU A 692 47.22 -32.12 -13.71
CA GLU A 692 46.07 -31.93 -14.60
C GLU A 692 45.85 -30.44 -14.93
N LEU A 693 45.98 -30.12 -16.22
CA LEU A 693 45.64 -28.84 -16.83
C LEU A 693 44.14 -28.70 -17.07
N GLY A 694 43.65 -27.48 -17.26
CA GLY A 694 42.21 -27.22 -17.31
C GLY A 694 41.56 -27.20 -15.92
N THR A 695 42.36 -27.20 -14.86
CA THR A 695 41.91 -27.03 -13.48
C THR A 695 42.06 -25.57 -13.05
N VAL A 696 41.31 -25.12 -12.05
CA VAL A 696 41.37 -23.72 -11.56
C VAL A 696 42.77 -23.34 -11.02
N GLN A 697 43.62 -24.30 -10.68
CA GLN A 697 45.00 -24.07 -10.22
C GLN A 697 46.06 -24.17 -11.34
N ASN A 698 45.71 -24.77 -12.49
CA ASN A 698 46.62 -24.99 -13.62
C ASN A 698 45.83 -24.88 -14.93
N CYS A 699 45.36 -23.68 -15.29
CA CYS A 699 44.36 -23.56 -16.35
C CYS A 699 44.97 -23.77 -17.75
N SER A 700 45.92 -22.93 -18.16
CA SER A 700 46.66 -23.12 -19.41
C SER A 700 48.01 -23.82 -19.24
N ALA A 701 48.61 -23.73 -18.04
CA ALA A 701 49.94 -24.25 -17.72
C ALA A 701 50.11 -24.52 -16.20
N CYS A 702 51.26 -25.10 -15.83
CA CYS A 702 51.67 -25.30 -14.44
C CYS A 702 51.63 -24.02 -13.60
N GLY A 703 50.82 -24.01 -12.54
CA GLY A 703 50.66 -22.86 -11.63
C GLY A 703 49.94 -21.65 -12.24
N ASP A 704 49.33 -21.81 -13.42
CA ASP A 704 48.46 -20.81 -14.05
C ASP A 704 47.08 -20.83 -13.38
N ALA A 705 47.04 -20.38 -12.12
CA ALA A 705 45.84 -20.40 -11.30
C ALA A 705 44.90 -19.25 -11.67
N CYS A 706 43.64 -19.57 -11.97
CA CYS A 706 42.64 -18.57 -12.26
C CYS A 706 42.15 -17.89 -10.98
N SER A 707 42.25 -16.56 -10.94
CA SER A 707 41.69 -15.73 -9.88
C SER A 707 41.03 -14.49 -10.47
N PHE A 708 39.75 -14.29 -10.17
CA PHE A 708 38.99 -13.08 -10.49
C PHE A 708 38.58 -12.40 -9.18
N ALA A 709 38.45 -11.07 -9.18
CA ALA A 709 38.01 -10.35 -7.99
C ALA A 709 36.51 -10.60 -7.74
N ASN A 710 36.15 -10.96 -6.50
CA ASN A 710 34.78 -11.26 -6.04
C ASN A 710 34.00 -12.22 -6.96
N ALA A 711 34.70 -13.18 -7.57
CA ALA A 711 34.09 -14.12 -8.50
C ALA A 711 34.77 -15.49 -8.44
N ARG A 712 33.96 -16.53 -8.59
CA ARG A 712 34.43 -17.89 -8.76
C ARG A 712 35.03 -18.03 -10.15
N ALA A 713 36.30 -18.45 -10.20
CA ALA A 713 36.96 -18.77 -11.45
C ALA A 713 36.68 -20.21 -11.88
N ALA A 714 36.47 -20.41 -13.19
CA ALA A 714 36.58 -21.69 -13.86
C ALA A 714 37.69 -21.64 -14.92
N CYS A 715 38.09 -22.80 -15.41
CA CYS A 715 38.94 -22.90 -16.58
C CYS A 715 38.14 -23.58 -17.70
N ASP A 716 37.77 -22.82 -18.73
CA ASP A 716 37.17 -23.39 -19.94
C ASP A 716 38.22 -23.49 -21.05
N ASN A 717 38.42 -24.70 -21.57
CA ASN A 717 39.32 -25.00 -22.69
C ASN A 717 40.73 -24.35 -22.59
N GLY A 718 41.29 -24.25 -21.38
CA GLY A 718 42.61 -23.65 -21.13
C GLY A 718 42.63 -22.13 -21.08
N THR A 719 41.45 -21.49 -20.98
CA THR A 719 41.29 -20.06 -20.72
C THR A 719 40.63 -19.88 -19.36
N CYS A 720 41.17 -19.00 -18.52
CA CYS A 720 40.49 -18.62 -17.29
C CYS A 720 39.21 -17.86 -17.65
N VAL A 721 38.07 -18.37 -17.19
CA VAL A 721 36.75 -17.75 -17.39
C VAL A 721 36.09 -17.52 -16.05
N LEU A 722 35.28 -16.47 -15.99
CA LEU A 722 34.45 -16.17 -14.84
C LEU A 722 33.26 -17.15 -14.84
N ASP A 723 33.18 -18.03 -13.84
CA ASP A 723 32.10 -19.04 -13.69
C ASP A 723 30.81 -18.34 -13.24
N ARG A 724 30.94 -17.59 -12.15
CA ARG A 724 29.89 -16.74 -11.58
C ARG A 724 30.50 -15.76 -10.58
N CYS A 725 29.83 -14.65 -10.35
CA CYS A 725 30.16 -13.75 -9.25
C CYS A 725 29.95 -14.43 -7.89
N ASP A 726 30.68 -13.95 -6.89
CA ASP A 726 30.33 -14.23 -5.50
C ASP A 726 29.02 -13.51 -5.14
N SER A 727 28.30 -14.03 -4.15
CA SER A 727 27.00 -13.49 -3.75
C SER A 727 27.10 -12.01 -3.35
N GLY A 728 26.32 -11.15 -4.01
CA GLY A 728 26.34 -9.70 -3.80
C GLY A 728 27.24 -8.91 -4.77
N TYR A 729 27.87 -9.54 -5.77
CA TYR A 729 28.69 -8.88 -6.78
C TYR A 729 28.24 -9.19 -8.22
N GLY A 730 28.57 -8.29 -9.15
CA GLY A 730 28.25 -8.37 -10.58
C GLY A 730 29.41 -7.88 -11.48
N ASP A 731 29.52 -8.45 -12.67
CA ASP A 731 30.32 -7.92 -13.80
C ASP A 731 29.45 -6.90 -14.55
N CYS A 732 29.59 -5.62 -14.20
CA CYS A 732 28.69 -4.56 -14.67
C CYS A 732 29.29 -3.72 -15.80
N ASN A 733 30.57 -3.92 -16.10
CA ASN A 733 31.22 -3.39 -17.30
C ASN A 733 31.25 -4.42 -18.46
N SER A 734 30.78 -5.66 -18.24
CA SER A 734 30.85 -6.81 -19.16
C SER A 734 32.28 -7.19 -19.56
N SER A 735 33.23 -7.01 -18.63
CA SER A 735 34.64 -7.37 -18.77
C SER A 735 35.01 -8.43 -17.73
N SER A 736 34.94 -9.69 -18.18
CA SER A 736 35.43 -10.85 -17.43
C SER A 736 36.95 -10.82 -17.11
N SER A 737 37.68 -9.75 -17.48
CA SER A 737 39.12 -9.61 -17.23
C SER A 737 39.47 -8.95 -15.89
N ASP A 738 38.54 -8.22 -15.28
CA ASP A 738 38.70 -7.56 -13.97
C ASP A 738 37.85 -8.17 -12.83
N GLY A 739 36.81 -8.96 -13.16
CA GLY A 739 36.13 -9.85 -12.22
C GLY A 739 34.63 -9.57 -12.13
N CYS A 740 34.08 -9.65 -10.91
CA CYS A 740 32.80 -9.03 -10.58
C CYS A 740 33.09 -7.84 -9.67
N GLU A 741 33.51 -6.76 -10.30
CA GLU A 741 34.04 -5.55 -9.67
C GLU A 741 32.98 -4.70 -8.95
N SER A 742 31.70 -4.89 -9.31
CA SER A 742 30.60 -4.03 -8.89
C SER A 742 29.74 -4.68 -7.80
N PRO A 743 29.59 -4.08 -6.60
CA PRO A 743 28.68 -4.59 -5.57
C PRO A 743 27.21 -4.35 -5.97
N LEU A 744 26.38 -5.40 -5.88
CA LEU A 744 24.96 -5.37 -6.23
C LEU A 744 24.04 -4.83 -5.10
N ASN A 745 24.65 -4.35 -4.01
CA ASN A 745 24.00 -3.60 -2.93
C ASN A 745 24.28 -2.09 -3.05
N THR A 746 24.64 -1.60 -4.23
CA THR A 746 24.83 -0.16 -4.48
C THR A 746 23.65 0.42 -5.24
N ASP A 747 23.36 1.69 -4.97
CA ASP A 747 22.24 2.45 -5.56
C ASP A 747 22.36 2.61 -7.10
N SER A 748 23.47 2.20 -7.70
CA SER A 748 23.70 2.18 -9.16
C SER A 748 23.59 0.79 -9.81
N ASN A 749 23.54 -0.29 -9.02
CA ASN A 749 23.56 -1.68 -9.50
C ASN A 749 22.67 -2.60 -8.64
N CYS A 750 21.49 -2.12 -8.24
CA CYS A 750 20.74 -2.77 -7.19
C CYS A 750 20.14 -4.12 -7.62
N GLY A 751 20.60 -5.21 -7.01
CA GLY A 751 20.23 -6.59 -7.35
C GLY A 751 20.75 -7.08 -8.72
N SER A 752 21.02 -6.16 -9.65
CA SER A 752 21.57 -6.43 -10.97
C SER A 752 22.32 -5.21 -11.53
N CYS A 753 23.28 -5.48 -12.41
CA CYS A 753 24.11 -4.45 -13.03
C CYS A 753 23.30 -3.40 -13.79
N GLY A 754 23.61 -2.11 -13.54
CA GLY A 754 22.93 -0.99 -14.18
C GLY A 754 21.49 -0.75 -13.73
N ASN A 755 20.96 -1.53 -12.78
CA ASN A 755 19.71 -1.22 -12.10
C ASN A 755 19.93 -0.09 -11.08
N ALA A 756 20.11 1.12 -11.60
CA ALA A 756 20.25 2.32 -10.78
C ALA A 756 18.88 2.70 -10.20
N CYS A 757 18.82 2.91 -8.89
CA CYS A 757 17.58 3.24 -8.22
C CYS A 757 17.09 4.64 -8.62
N PRO A 758 15.76 4.83 -8.78
CA PRO A 758 15.14 6.14 -8.94
C PRO A 758 15.59 7.16 -7.88
N SER A 759 15.49 8.45 -8.21
CA SER A 759 15.81 9.53 -7.28
C SER A 759 14.94 9.46 -6.04
N GLY A 760 15.54 9.16 -4.88
CA GLY A 760 14.85 8.95 -3.60
C GLY A 760 14.92 7.50 -3.09
N GLN A 761 15.31 6.53 -3.93
CA GLN A 761 15.40 5.12 -3.56
C GLN A 761 16.84 4.65 -3.36
N ARG A 762 17.01 3.68 -2.44
CA ARG A 762 18.29 3.02 -2.18
C ARG A 762 18.19 1.50 -2.29
N CYS A 763 19.34 0.86 -2.39
CA CYS A 763 19.40 -0.59 -2.56
C CYS A 763 19.34 -1.36 -1.24
N LEU A 764 18.17 -1.96 -0.93
CA LEU A 764 18.03 -2.90 0.19
C LEU A 764 17.73 -4.30 -0.34
N SER A 765 18.46 -5.30 0.18
CA SER A 765 18.29 -6.73 -0.16
C SER A 765 18.30 -7.07 -1.67
N GLY A 766 18.88 -6.20 -2.50
CA GLY A 766 18.90 -6.36 -3.97
C GLY A 766 17.64 -5.83 -4.68
N GLN A 767 16.82 -5.01 -4.01
CA GLN A 767 15.72 -4.28 -4.61
C GLN A 767 15.84 -2.78 -4.31
N CYS A 768 15.48 -1.93 -5.26
CA CYS A 768 15.34 -0.50 -5.00
C CYS A 768 14.13 -0.31 -4.12
N SER A 769 14.33 0.37 -2.99
CA SER A 769 13.32 0.57 -1.97
C SER A 769 13.30 2.03 -1.55
N ASP A 770 12.10 2.56 -1.32
CA ASP A 770 11.87 3.84 -0.65
C ASP A 770 12.14 3.76 0.87
N TYR A 771 12.47 2.57 1.40
CA TYR A 771 12.71 2.34 2.82
C TYR A 771 14.08 2.87 3.26
N CYS A 772 14.15 4.17 3.52
CA CYS A 772 14.94 4.64 4.66
C CYS A 772 14.19 4.26 5.94
N PRO A 773 14.82 3.54 6.89
CA PRO A 773 14.26 3.44 8.23
C PRO A 773 14.23 4.83 8.87
N ASP A 774 13.15 5.08 9.58
CA ASP A 774 13.03 6.00 10.70
C ASP A 774 13.25 5.12 11.95
N ASN A 775 14.42 5.23 12.58
CA ASN A 775 14.92 4.23 13.53
C ASN A 775 14.60 4.59 14.99
N ASP A 776 14.16 5.81 15.27
CA ASP A 776 13.67 6.26 16.58
C ASP A 776 12.18 6.66 16.61
N GLY A 777 11.55 6.88 15.46
CA GLY A 777 10.11 6.95 15.26
C GLY A 777 9.51 8.36 15.13
N ASP A 778 10.29 9.37 14.72
CA ASP A 778 9.84 10.77 14.67
C ASP A 778 9.22 11.22 13.33
N GLY A 779 9.26 10.36 12.31
CA GLY A 779 8.72 10.62 10.97
C GLY A 779 9.73 11.15 9.96
N TYR A 780 10.99 11.36 10.36
CA TYR A 780 12.09 11.74 9.47
C TYR A 780 13.01 10.53 9.26
N ALA A 781 13.71 10.54 8.12
CA ALA A 781 14.52 9.41 7.66
C ALA A 781 16.02 9.71 7.84
N ASP A 782 16.79 8.68 8.19
CA ASP A 782 18.25 8.72 8.38
C ASP A 782 18.99 9.49 7.26
N GLN A 783 19.72 10.55 7.62
CA GLN A 783 20.58 11.33 6.72
C GLN A 783 21.68 10.47 6.05
N SER A 784 22.08 9.33 6.64
CA SER A 784 22.99 8.34 6.04
C SER A 784 22.39 7.61 4.83
N CYS A 785 21.05 7.60 4.71
CA CYS A 785 20.32 7.13 3.53
C CYS A 785 19.68 8.25 2.69
N GLY A 786 19.90 9.51 3.07
CA GLY A 786 19.47 10.68 2.28
C GLY A 786 18.08 11.21 2.66
N GLY A 787 17.55 10.79 3.82
CA GLY A 787 16.52 11.55 4.51
C GLY A 787 17.10 12.80 5.17
N GLY A 788 16.31 13.44 6.04
CA GLY A 788 16.67 14.72 6.64
C GLY A 788 17.23 14.66 8.05
N ASP A 789 16.98 13.57 8.78
CA ASP A 789 17.31 13.45 10.20
C ASP A 789 18.81 13.20 10.42
N CYS A 790 19.42 14.05 11.25
CA CYS A 790 20.84 14.06 11.55
C CYS A 790 21.28 13.25 12.78
N ASP A 791 20.36 12.67 13.58
CA ASP A 791 20.65 11.72 14.67
C ASP A 791 19.52 10.68 14.88
N ASP A 792 19.39 9.75 13.91
CA ASP A 792 18.52 8.53 13.78
C ASP A 792 18.61 7.51 14.96
N GLY A 793 18.66 8.02 16.17
CA GLY A 793 18.61 7.34 17.46
C GLY A 793 18.08 8.23 18.58
N ASN A 794 17.56 9.41 18.25
CA ASN A 794 17.04 10.44 19.13
C ASN A 794 16.03 11.35 18.40
N GLY A 795 14.77 10.90 18.34
CA GLY A 795 13.61 11.56 17.68
C GLY A 795 13.13 12.88 18.31
N SER A 796 14.09 13.75 18.58
CA SER A 796 13.98 15.16 18.98
C SER A 796 15.06 15.99 18.27
N ILE A 797 15.73 15.41 17.27
CA ILE A 797 16.74 15.99 16.40
C ILE A 797 16.34 15.62 14.97
N HIS A 798 15.66 16.51 14.27
CA HIS A 798 15.11 16.28 12.92
C HIS A 798 14.76 17.61 12.23
N PRO A 799 14.60 17.66 10.89
CA PRO A 799 14.39 18.90 10.10
C PRO A 799 13.28 19.89 10.49
N ASP A 800 12.36 19.52 11.38
CA ASP A 800 11.29 20.39 11.87
C ASP A 800 11.26 20.41 13.43
N ALA A 801 12.33 19.96 14.08
CA ALA A 801 12.50 20.02 15.54
C ALA A 801 12.66 21.48 15.99
N PRO A 802 12.13 21.88 17.16
CA PRO A 802 12.41 23.20 17.72
C PRO A 802 13.83 23.26 18.28
N GLU A 803 14.64 24.19 17.77
CA GLU A 803 16.02 24.38 18.21
C GLU A 803 16.12 24.79 19.71
N VAL A 804 16.98 24.09 20.44
CA VAL A 804 17.33 24.35 21.84
C VAL A 804 18.62 25.14 21.88
N CYS A 805 18.47 26.42 21.58
CA CYS A 805 19.54 27.37 21.38
C CYS A 805 20.72 27.25 22.37
N GLY A 806 21.95 27.31 21.85
CA GLY A 806 23.20 27.38 22.59
C GLY A 806 23.59 26.14 23.40
N ASP A 807 22.93 24.99 23.21
CA ASP A 807 23.29 23.74 23.89
C ASP A 807 24.42 22.94 23.18
N GLY A 808 24.75 23.32 21.95
CA GLY A 808 25.80 22.74 21.12
C GLY A 808 25.38 21.52 20.29
N ILE A 809 24.08 21.23 20.24
CA ILE A 809 23.44 20.26 19.35
C ILE A 809 22.64 21.06 18.31
N ASP A 810 22.60 20.56 17.08
CA ASP A 810 21.87 21.11 15.93
C ASP A 810 20.60 20.24 15.82
N GLN A 811 19.48 20.69 16.41
CA GLN A 811 18.27 19.87 16.50
C GLN A 811 17.45 19.95 15.21
N ASP A 812 17.35 21.11 14.56
CA ASP A 812 16.61 21.28 13.30
C ASP A 812 17.39 20.82 12.04
N CYS A 813 18.62 20.33 12.23
CA CYS A 813 19.50 19.81 11.18
C CYS A 813 19.83 20.82 10.06
N ASP A 814 19.69 22.15 10.27
CA ASP A 814 20.04 23.17 9.27
C ASP A 814 21.56 23.33 9.06
N GLY A 815 22.36 22.80 9.99
CA GLY A 815 23.81 22.89 10.03
C GLY A 815 24.36 23.88 11.07
N SER A 816 23.51 24.43 11.95
CA SER A 816 23.90 25.40 12.96
C SER A 816 22.95 25.51 14.18
N ASP A 817 23.47 25.16 15.36
CA ASP A 817 22.93 25.54 16.68
C ASP A 817 22.54 27.04 16.72
N GLU A 818 21.25 27.34 16.93
CA GLU A 818 20.73 28.71 16.99
C GLU A 818 21.30 29.46 18.20
N ALA A 819 21.84 30.65 17.98
CA ALA A 819 22.35 31.47 19.08
C ALA A 819 21.20 32.03 19.91
N CYS A 820 21.10 31.66 21.19
CA CYS A 820 19.99 32.09 22.05
C CYS A 820 19.76 33.61 22.02
N PRO A 821 18.49 34.06 21.88
CA PRO A 821 18.11 35.40 22.28
C PRO A 821 18.47 35.59 23.75
N CYS A 822 19.20 36.67 24.07
CA CYS A 822 19.31 37.13 25.45
C CYS A 822 17.89 37.31 26.03
N GLN A 823 17.62 36.66 27.15
CA GLN A 823 16.39 36.95 27.89
C GLN A 823 16.53 38.31 28.56
N ASP A 824 15.38 38.97 28.67
CA ASP A 824 15.10 40.10 29.55
C ASP A 824 14.43 39.45 30.78
N GLY A 825 15.22 39.30 31.84
CA GLY A 825 14.93 38.42 32.98
C GLY A 825 13.85 38.94 33.93
N ASP A 826 13.49 40.22 33.83
CA ASP A 826 12.47 40.85 34.66
C ASP A 826 11.37 41.62 33.87
N GLY A 827 11.57 41.85 32.58
CA GLY A 827 10.56 42.30 31.62
C GLY A 827 10.55 43.80 31.35
N ASP A 828 11.67 44.51 31.49
CA ASP A 828 11.74 45.97 31.31
C ASP A 828 12.03 46.43 29.86
N GLY A 829 12.54 45.53 29.01
CA GLY A 829 12.91 45.78 27.62
C GLY A 829 14.41 45.75 27.32
N HIS A 830 15.28 45.66 28.32
CA HIS A 830 16.74 45.54 28.18
C HIS A 830 17.23 44.11 28.48
N PRO A 831 18.04 43.46 27.61
CA PRO A 831 18.56 42.11 27.90
C PRO A 831 19.88 42.11 28.67
N ASP A 832 20.16 41.01 29.40
CA ASP A 832 21.40 40.77 30.17
C ASP A 832 22.71 41.14 29.45
N ALA A 833 23.49 42.05 30.04
CA ALA A 833 24.83 42.40 29.57
C ALA A 833 25.85 41.25 29.61
N ALA A 834 25.60 40.17 30.37
CA ALA A 834 26.48 39.00 30.39
C ALA A 834 26.43 38.18 29.08
N CYS A 835 25.32 38.20 28.34
CA CYS A 835 25.20 37.62 27.00
C CYS A 835 25.34 38.66 25.86
N GLY A 836 25.36 39.96 26.19
CA GLY A 836 25.70 41.05 25.27
C GLY A 836 24.60 42.07 25.02
N GLY A 837 23.55 42.09 25.84
CA GLY A 837 22.64 43.23 25.94
C GLY A 837 23.25 44.40 26.72
N ASP A 838 22.39 45.29 27.22
CA ASP A 838 22.77 46.53 27.90
C ASP A 838 22.27 46.66 29.35
N ASP A 839 21.51 45.69 29.87
CA ASP A 839 21.11 45.62 31.28
C ASP A 839 22.25 45.13 32.19
N CYS A 840 22.51 45.84 33.30
CA CYS A 840 23.52 45.49 34.30
C CYS A 840 22.99 44.72 35.54
N ASP A 841 21.68 44.55 35.73
CA ASP A 841 21.05 43.64 36.71
C ASP A 841 19.67 43.14 36.22
N ASP A 842 19.70 42.21 35.25
CA ASP A 842 18.61 41.43 34.60
C ASP A 842 17.68 40.62 35.56
N THR A 843 17.69 40.97 36.84
CA THR A 843 16.77 40.44 37.87
C THR A 843 15.95 41.54 38.56
N ASN A 844 16.11 42.79 38.15
CA ASN A 844 15.49 43.98 38.75
C ASN A 844 15.39 45.18 37.78
N GLY A 845 14.29 45.25 37.03
CA GLY A 845 13.95 46.27 36.01
C GLY A 845 13.68 47.70 36.50
N TYR A 846 14.43 48.09 37.53
CA TYR A 846 14.70 49.45 37.97
C TYR A 846 16.20 49.77 37.88
N ILE A 847 16.99 48.90 37.25
CA ILE A 847 18.44 49.03 36.99
C ILE A 847 18.63 48.69 35.51
N ASN A 848 18.60 49.68 34.62
CA ASN A 848 18.74 49.52 33.18
C ASN A 848 19.09 50.87 32.51
N PRO A 849 19.58 50.88 31.25
CA PRO A 849 20.02 52.10 30.55
C PRO A 849 18.99 53.24 30.37
N ASP A 850 17.70 52.99 30.55
CA ASP A 850 16.63 54.00 30.42
C ASP A 850 16.23 54.62 31.79
N MET A 851 16.82 54.17 32.90
CA MET A 851 16.60 54.71 34.26
C MET A 851 17.48 55.94 34.58
N GLU A 852 17.30 56.53 35.77
CA GLU A 852 18.11 57.65 36.27
C GLU A 852 18.55 57.36 37.71
N ASP A 853 19.82 57.65 38.02
CA ASP A 853 20.50 57.27 39.26
C ASP A 853 19.82 57.78 40.56
N ILE A 854 19.51 56.85 41.47
CA ILE A 854 18.88 57.12 42.76
C ILE A 854 19.95 57.58 43.76
N CYS A 855 20.06 58.91 43.89
CA CYS A 855 21.14 59.58 44.61
C CYS A 855 21.43 58.98 46.01
N GLY A 856 22.56 58.28 46.13
CA GLY A 856 23.18 57.94 47.41
C GLY A 856 22.82 56.57 48.02
N ASP A 857 22.15 55.68 47.30
CA ASP A 857 22.07 54.26 47.70
C ASP A 857 23.32 53.45 47.29
N GLY A 858 24.05 53.93 46.27
CA GLY A 858 25.33 53.38 45.81
C GLY A 858 25.18 52.19 44.86
N ILE A 859 24.02 52.08 44.23
CA ILE A 859 23.77 51.28 43.03
C ILE A 859 23.92 52.21 41.82
N ASP A 860 24.27 51.64 40.67
CA ASP A 860 24.38 52.26 39.35
C ASP A 860 23.10 51.82 38.63
N GLN A 861 22.10 52.70 38.53
CA GLN A 861 20.77 52.35 38.01
C GLN A 861 20.66 52.56 36.50
N ASP A 862 21.45 53.45 35.89
CA ASP A 862 21.43 53.72 34.45
C ASP A 862 22.52 52.95 33.67
N CYS A 863 23.27 52.08 34.35
CA CYS A 863 24.30 51.22 33.81
C CYS A 863 25.44 51.96 33.07
N ASP A 864 25.61 53.28 33.29
CA ASP A 864 26.66 54.08 32.62
C ASP A 864 28.07 53.85 33.20
N GLY A 865 28.16 53.17 34.35
CA GLY A 865 29.40 52.87 35.06
C GLY A 865 29.75 53.88 36.15
N GLN A 866 28.82 54.77 36.53
CA GLN A 866 28.94 55.75 37.60
C GLN A 866 27.88 55.50 38.68
N THR A 867 28.02 56.19 39.82
CA THR A 867 26.98 56.20 40.87
C THR A 867 26.86 57.63 41.36
N ASP A 868 25.80 58.33 40.99
CA ASP A 868 25.78 59.77 40.94
C ASP A 868 25.53 60.39 42.33
N ASN A 869 26.57 61.06 42.84
CA ASN A 869 26.63 61.51 44.23
C ASN A 869 26.07 62.94 44.37
N CYS A 870 24.76 63.08 44.15
CA CYS A 870 24.10 64.39 44.25
C CYS A 870 24.02 64.90 45.69
N ASN A 871 24.82 65.90 46.01
CA ASN A 871 24.78 66.60 47.29
C ASN A 871 24.26 68.05 47.12
N CYS A 872 23.02 68.19 46.66
CA CYS A 872 22.34 69.47 46.58
C CYS A 872 20.84 69.38 46.96
N PRO A 873 20.47 69.90 48.15
CA PRO A 873 19.09 69.87 48.64
C PRO A 873 18.29 71.11 48.20
N ASP A 874 17.03 70.89 47.84
CA ASP A 874 15.96 71.91 47.88
C ASP A 874 15.83 72.42 49.33
N ALA A 875 16.20 73.68 49.57
CA ALA A 875 16.34 74.21 50.93
C ALA A 875 15.11 74.95 51.47
N ASP A 876 14.10 75.23 50.65
CA ASP A 876 12.85 75.86 51.07
C ASP A 876 11.57 75.02 50.84
N GLY A 877 11.67 73.96 50.03
CA GLY A 877 10.71 72.86 49.92
C GLY A 877 9.64 73.05 48.84
N ASP A 878 9.93 73.78 47.76
CA ASP A 878 8.97 73.98 46.66
C ASP A 878 9.03 72.94 45.52
N GLY A 879 10.08 72.11 45.50
CA GLY A 879 10.27 71.02 44.55
C GLY A 879 11.32 71.30 43.46
N HIS A 880 11.83 72.53 43.35
CA HIS A 880 12.96 72.86 42.49
C HIS A 880 14.29 72.82 43.28
N ARG A 881 15.43 72.68 42.61
CA ARG A 881 16.76 72.57 43.26
C ARG A 881 17.62 73.79 42.92
N ALA A 882 18.49 74.21 43.83
CA ALA A 882 19.34 75.39 43.67
C ALA A 882 20.13 75.47 42.34
N ALA A 883 20.06 76.60 41.65
CA ALA A 883 20.80 76.84 40.41
C ALA A 883 22.33 76.79 40.56
N ASP A 884 22.87 77.13 41.74
CA ASP A 884 24.31 77.14 42.03
C ASP A 884 24.97 75.74 41.96
N CYS A 885 24.18 74.66 41.92
CA CYS A 885 24.64 73.27 41.82
C CYS A 885 24.08 72.52 40.60
N GLY A 886 23.42 73.20 39.67
CA GLY A 886 22.87 72.60 38.44
C GLY A 886 21.37 72.31 38.47
N GLY A 887 20.65 72.69 39.53
CA GLY A 887 19.19 72.75 39.50
C GLY A 887 18.66 73.98 38.73
N ASP A 888 17.35 74.18 38.75
CA ASP A 888 16.65 75.19 37.97
C ASP A 888 16.10 76.36 38.82
N ASP A 889 16.17 76.27 40.15
CA ASP A 889 15.71 77.31 41.08
C ASP A 889 16.72 78.48 41.19
N CYS A 890 16.31 79.68 40.77
CA CYS A 890 17.12 80.88 40.89
C CYS A 890 17.18 81.51 42.30
N ASN A 891 16.39 81.05 43.27
CA ASN A 891 16.44 81.47 44.68
C ASN A 891 15.87 80.44 45.69
N ASP A 892 16.64 79.37 45.91
CA ASP A 892 16.54 78.25 46.90
C ASP A 892 16.37 78.65 48.40
N GLY A 893 16.04 79.91 48.69
CA GLY A 893 15.62 80.37 50.02
C GLY A 893 14.25 81.06 50.03
N ALA A 894 13.51 81.04 48.92
CA ALA A 894 12.15 81.54 48.80
C ALA A 894 11.31 80.80 47.75
N ALA A 895 10.55 79.79 48.23
CA ALA A 895 9.49 78.93 47.65
C ALA A 895 8.40 79.54 46.72
N GLY A 896 8.67 80.69 46.14
CA GLY A 896 7.86 81.36 45.14
C GLY A 896 8.65 82.15 44.10
N ILE A 897 9.93 81.84 43.95
CA ILE A 897 10.82 82.35 42.93
C ILE A 897 11.49 81.12 42.30
N HIS A 898 10.86 80.51 41.31
CA HIS A 898 11.33 79.29 40.65
C HIS A 898 10.65 79.12 39.28
N PRO A 899 11.18 78.28 38.36
CA PRO A 899 10.64 78.10 37.02
C PRO A 899 9.15 77.72 36.99
N GLY A 900 8.39 78.43 36.15
CA GLY A 900 6.96 78.18 35.95
C GLY A 900 6.02 78.89 36.94
N ARG A 901 6.54 79.77 37.79
CA ARG A 901 5.70 80.75 38.51
C ARG A 901 5.22 81.85 37.55
N VAL A 902 4.55 82.87 38.10
CA VAL A 902 4.01 84.00 37.33
C VAL A 902 4.47 85.28 38.00
N ASP A 903 5.15 86.12 37.23
CA ASP A 903 5.70 87.39 37.71
C ASP A 903 4.66 88.32 38.36
N ALA A 904 5.06 88.90 39.48
CA ALA A 904 4.42 90.00 40.17
C ALA A 904 4.85 91.33 39.53
N CYS A 905 4.39 91.55 38.29
CA CYS A 905 4.91 92.56 37.36
C CYS A 905 5.41 93.88 37.98
N GLY A 906 6.63 94.28 37.62
CA GLY A 906 7.24 95.57 37.92
C GLY A 906 7.65 95.78 39.39
N ASP A 907 7.79 94.71 40.19
CA ASP A 907 8.30 94.80 41.56
C ASP A 907 9.84 94.70 41.68
N GLY A 908 10.51 94.37 40.58
CA GLY A 908 11.97 94.29 40.45
C GLY A 908 12.57 92.94 40.83
N ILE A 909 11.74 91.92 41.04
CA ILE A 909 12.15 90.53 41.26
C ILE A 909 11.61 89.71 40.09
N ASP A 910 12.47 88.88 39.51
CA ASP A 910 12.14 87.86 38.53
C ASP A 910 11.68 86.62 39.31
N GLN A 911 10.41 86.21 39.18
CA GLN A 911 9.85 85.11 39.97
C GLN A 911 9.73 83.79 39.21
N ASP A 912 9.79 83.80 37.87
CA ASP A 912 9.77 82.58 37.05
C ASP A 912 11.14 82.19 36.47
N CYS A 913 12.19 82.92 36.85
CA CYS A 913 13.59 82.69 36.53
C CYS A 913 13.93 82.80 35.02
N ASP A 914 13.10 83.48 34.20
CA ASP A 914 13.37 83.68 32.77
C ASP A 914 14.48 84.73 32.48
N GLY A 915 14.86 85.51 33.49
CA GLY A 915 15.84 86.58 33.44
C GLY A 915 15.26 88.01 33.41
N GLN A 916 13.94 88.20 33.42
CA GLN A 916 13.28 89.51 33.29
C GLN A 916 11.96 89.66 34.07
N ASP A 917 11.94 90.53 35.10
CA ASP A 917 10.68 91.01 35.70
C ASP A 917 9.73 91.65 34.65
N THR A 918 8.60 90.99 34.44
CA THR A 918 7.53 91.36 33.51
C THR A 918 7.00 92.77 33.78
N VAL A 919 6.94 93.63 32.76
CA VAL A 919 6.50 95.03 32.95
C VAL A 919 4.97 95.19 32.89
N CYS A 920 4.33 95.66 33.97
CA CYS A 920 2.87 95.82 34.01
C CYS A 920 2.29 96.76 32.92
N PRO A 921 1.19 96.37 32.25
CA PRO A 921 0.39 97.28 31.43
C PRO A 921 -0.59 98.14 32.26
N PRO A 922 -0.93 99.36 31.83
CA PRO A 922 -1.77 100.28 32.62
C PRO A 922 -3.28 99.98 32.57
N GLU A 923 -3.84 99.58 33.72
CA GLU A 923 -5.21 99.80 34.23
C GLU A 923 -6.37 99.96 33.21
N ALA A 924 -7.16 98.90 33.00
CA ALA A 924 -8.53 99.03 32.45
C ALA A 924 -9.50 97.92 32.93
N SER A 925 -10.45 98.33 33.77
CA SER A 925 -11.65 97.61 34.23
C SER A 925 -12.50 96.92 33.14
N GLY A 926 -13.09 95.75 33.43
CA GLY A 926 -14.24 95.23 32.67
C GLY A 926 -14.73 93.82 33.04
N CYS A 927 -16.02 93.69 33.40
CA CYS A 927 -16.71 92.40 33.60
C CYS A 927 -17.17 91.75 32.28
N GLY A 928 -17.39 90.44 32.24
CA GLY A 928 -18.23 89.82 31.18
C GLY A 928 -18.16 88.29 31.10
N CYS A 929 -19.30 87.62 30.90
CA CYS A 929 -19.41 86.15 30.83
C CYS A 929 -19.52 85.59 29.39
N SER A 930 -19.25 84.28 29.28
CA SER A 930 -19.83 83.29 28.33
C SER A 930 -19.53 83.33 26.82
N SER A 931 -19.01 82.22 26.26
CA SER A 931 -19.71 81.35 25.26
C SER A 931 -18.83 80.21 24.67
N HIS A 932 -19.45 79.05 24.43
CA HIS A 932 -19.00 77.89 23.60
C HIS A 932 -19.08 78.19 22.06
N PRO A 933 -18.76 77.28 21.08
CA PRO A 933 -18.05 75.97 21.04
C PRO A 933 -17.05 75.83 19.81
N VAL A 934 -16.88 74.60 19.26
CA VAL A 934 -16.25 74.11 17.97
C VAL A 934 -14.72 73.87 17.95
N GLY A 935 -14.16 72.86 17.24
CA GLY A 935 -14.76 71.72 16.53
C GLY A 935 -13.76 70.81 15.75
N ALA A 936 -14.15 69.54 15.57
CA ALA A 936 -14.05 68.65 14.38
C ALA A 936 -12.76 68.50 13.50
N LEU A 937 -12.21 67.27 13.53
CA LEU A 937 -11.71 66.39 12.44
C LEU A 937 -11.36 66.94 11.04
N SER A 938 -10.16 66.62 10.52
CA SER A 938 -9.92 65.89 9.23
C SER A 938 -8.44 65.86 8.79
N ALA A 939 -7.96 64.72 8.23
CA ALA A 939 -7.17 64.60 6.98
C ALA A 939 -6.34 63.28 6.85
N TRP A 940 -6.46 62.59 5.71
CA TRP A 940 -5.55 61.55 5.16
C TRP A 940 -4.73 62.14 3.98
N PRO A 941 -3.56 61.57 3.55
CA PRO A 941 -3.45 60.54 2.47
C PRO A 941 -2.33 59.47 2.72
N LEU A 942 -2.17 58.30 2.05
CA LEU A 942 -2.68 57.63 0.81
C LEU A 942 -1.76 57.73 -0.46
N LEU A 943 -1.07 56.61 -0.83
CA LEU A 943 -0.53 56.12 -2.15
C LEU A 943 0.69 55.16 -1.90
N MET A 944 0.72 53.86 -2.29
CA MET A 944 0.95 53.22 -3.63
C MET A 944 2.39 53.41 -4.21
N LEU A 945 3.09 52.46 -4.87
CA LEU A 945 2.76 51.16 -5.50
C LEU A 945 4.05 50.38 -5.98
N LEU A 946 3.95 49.06 -6.26
CA LEU A 946 4.81 48.19 -7.14
C LEU A 946 6.27 47.83 -6.68
N ALA A 947 6.90 46.70 -7.06
CA ALA A 947 6.47 45.35 -7.50
C ALA A 947 7.68 44.39 -7.75
N LEU A 948 7.40 43.08 -7.88
CA LEU A 948 8.13 42.02 -8.63
C LEU A 948 9.34 41.25 -8.03
N ALA A 949 9.06 39.99 -7.65
CA ALA A 949 9.52 38.76 -8.33
C ALA A 949 10.66 37.88 -7.74
N TRP A 950 10.28 36.90 -6.90
CA TRP A 950 10.57 35.43 -7.00
C TRP A 950 10.00 34.70 -5.75
N ARG A 951 9.67 33.40 -5.68
CA ARG A 951 9.03 32.42 -6.61
C ARG A 951 8.66 31.14 -5.80
N ARG A 952 7.43 30.58 -5.95
CA ARG A 952 6.85 29.36 -5.26
C ARG A 952 6.45 29.61 -3.78
N ARG A 953 5.28 29.17 -3.25
CA ARG A 953 4.69 27.81 -3.02
C ARG A 953 5.61 26.95 -2.14
N ARG A 954 5.24 26.37 -0.99
CA ARG A 954 4.01 26.18 -0.14
C ARG A 954 4.49 26.26 1.34
N GLY A 955 3.71 26.12 2.43
CA GLY A 955 2.27 25.86 2.63
C GLY A 955 1.36 27.03 2.29
#